data_AF-A0A0K1E7Z6-F1
#
_entry.id   AF-A0A0K1E7Z6-F1
#
_cell.length_a   1.000
_cell.length_b   1.000
_cell.length_c   1.000
_cell.angle_alpha   90.00
_cell.angle_beta   90.00
_cell.angle_gamma   90.00
#
_symmetry.space_group_name_H-M   'P 1'
#
loop_
_entity.id
_entity.type
_entity.pdbx_description
1 polymer ?
#
loop_
_entity_poly.entity_id
_entity_poly.type
_entity_poly.pdbx_seq_one_letter_code
_entity_poly.pdbx_strand_id
1 'polypeptide(L)'
;MKGARASDASVTEHLVTWTVAAPEAHDEPPTTPHPVDLTAGRADAAPLWLLPSGALSHTPSLAPRGTDAREALVTAARWISSRRQTGFERLFPTSSLQPSTSTRPERLSARQGAGLLTQVRGALEVAAVGGPVARRDVLDAAQIRSAGLTVLSHLVATALRDPSFTDLAEEATAEMLRLLHAEQDDETARPALRAHAIHLLQLRAPALTEAHRRETETLVRRLLREAPPYAELRGPWNFAICSASEFVEGENRLLVNALGFREIALPEGTPPPPTHRSSYRAFEAPFTTPAGQPIRLFVRTALPRDEHMEMGSPFFTGLLINRHAQLGAFDMRAATVRVLQAGYKLMMNSQCAGLTTRFAISRMFPDADIYSSWDSTYFKKDAQGEVSASEGLDCFLAVLEGMRHGETHEQISERIRKAQWRHPHQSSPGFVQFVGPSHPLVVARYSDVNQDGRADYYDGFLDFHLTEIAEDVHASLEARDPGVLVSQVSGEAAHGLSWAAGSLNRVAQYSELWVGLPGLSELFYPFHSGGFYSHREPPEDVPTGTAPPQDLDKLPALVRFLPAPEVEGGFVAEVLFHSFLSHAAKEVKSLLCAADALRRALDLGYLPAEGPLASPAGQRGALLLTLAGLLEVPAAQNVLDGLWSMTLTALALPEISRNLVRRCVSAAEQARSNVFGSARALEQLLSTLKTRDPVAHAQLASDDPFVGRLQPMRFG
;
A
#
# COMPACT_ATOMS: atom_id res chain seq x y z
N MET A 1 -11.16 56.93 1.33
CA MET A 1 -11.83 56.13 2.37
C MET A 1 -11.96 54.71 1.84
N LYS A 2 -11.13 53.80 2.36
CA LYS A 2 -11.49 52.63 3.19
C LYS A 2 -12.21 51.54 2.37
N GLY A 3 -11.73 50.30 2.24
CA GLY A 3 -10.62 49.60 2.85
C GLY A 3 -10.73 48.12 2.47
N ALA A 4 -9.59 47.45 2.35
CA ALA A 4 -9.43 46.05 1.99
C ALA A 4 -10.10 45.07 2.96
N ARG A 5 -10.50 43.89 2.45
CA ARG A 5 -10.29 42.61 3.13
C ARG A 5 -9.88 41.56 2.09
N ALA A 6 -8.58 41.30 2.05
CA ALA A 6 -8.05 40.02 1.63
C ALA A 6 -8.60 38.95 2.58
N SER A 7 -9.21 37.90 2.04
CA SER A 7 -9.49 36.70 2.80
C SER A 7 -8.23 35.84 2.81
N ASP A 8 -7.48 35.91 3.92
CA ASP A 8 -6.56 34.86 4.34
C ASP A 8 -7.34 33.54 4.40
N ALA A 9 -7.15 32.68 3.41
CA ALA A 9 -7.47 31.26 3.51
C ALA A 9 -6.18 30.56 3.94
N SER A 10 -5.95 30.52 5.26
CA SER A 10 -4.93 29.65 5.84
C SER A 10 -5.32 28.20 5.57
N VAL A 11 -4.54 27.54 4.72
CA VAL A 11 -4.54 26.08 4.56
C VAL A 11 -4.12 25.50 5.91
N THR A 12 -5.10 25.00 6.68
CA THR A 12 -4.87 24.41 8.00
C THR A 12 -5.57 23.06 8.05
N GLU A 13 -4.79 22.04 8.39
CA GLU A 13 -5.19 20.75 8.97
C GLU A 13 -6.25 19.90 8.24
N HIS A 14 -5.78 19.05 7.33
CA HIS A 14 -6.43 17.77 7.07
C HIS A 14 -5.77 16.67 7.91
N LEU A 15 -5.95 16.73 9.23
CA LEU A 15 -5.88 15.54 10.07
C LEU A 15 -7.13 14.72 9.75
N VAL A 16 -6.96 13.51 9.22
CA VAL A 16 -8.06 12.55 9.04
C VAL A 16 -8.60 12.19 10.43
N THR A 17 -9.64 12.90 10.86
CA THR A 17 -10.40 12.58 12.05
C THR A 17 -11.32 11.43 11.71
N TRP A 18 -11.07 10.25 12.28
CA TRP A 18 -12.10 9.23 12.37
C TRP A 18 -13.19 9.77 13.30
N THR A 19 -14.31 10.25 12.74
CA THR A 19 -15.54 10.39 13.50
C THR A 19 -16.04 9.00 13.80
N VAL A 20 -15.62 8.47 14.95
CA VAL A 20 -16.10 7.18 15.40
C VAL A 20 -17.55 7.36 15.85
N ALA A 21 -18.44 6.53 15.33
CA ALA A 21 -19.86 6.56 15.67
C ALA A 21 -20.05 6.65 17.20
N ALA A 22 -21.05 7.44 17.59
CA ALA A 22 -21.42 7.66 18.99
C ALA A 22 -21.59 6.33 19.73
N PRO A 23 -21.21 6.24 21.01
CA PRO A 23 -21.32 4.99 21.76
C PRO A 23 -22.79 4.57 21.83
N GLU A 24 -23.08 3.33 21.43
CA GLU A 24 -24.26 2.65 21.96
C GLU A 24 -24.03 2.51 23.47
N ALA A 25 -24.99 2.99 24.26
CA ALA A 25 -24.97 2.85 25.71
C ALA A 25 -25.07 1.35 26.04
N HIS A 26 -23.95 0.74 26.39
CA HIS A 26 -23.91 -0.62 26.92
C HIS A 26 -23.74 -0.56 28.43
N ASP A 27 -24.63 -1.25 29.14
CA ASP A 27 -24.48 -1.59 30.56
C ASP A 27 -23.09 -2.16 30.84
N GLU A 28 -22.53 -1.80 31.99
CA GLU A 28 -21.16 -2.13 32.40
C GLU A 28 -20.96 -3.66 32.48
N PRO A 29 -20.22 -4.30 31.54
CA PRO A 29 -19.98 -5.73 31.60
C PRO A 29 -18.96 -6.06 32.71
N PRO A 30 -19.07 -7.23 33.37
CA PRO A 30 -18.26 -7.56 34.53
C PRO A 30 -16.76 -7.69 34.21
N THR A 31 -15.92 -7.17 35.10
CA THR A 31 -14.46 -7.40 35.10
C THR A 31 -14.15 -8.87 35.36
N THR A 32 -13.25 -9.49 34.60
CA THR A 32 -12.96 -10.94 34.71
C THR A 32 -12.05 -11.24 35.90
N PRO A 33 -12.50 -12.00 36.92
CA PRO A 33 -11.68 -12.40 38.06
C PRO A 33 -10.75 -13.59 37.77
N HIS A 34 -10.82 -14.14 36.55
CA HIS A 34 -10.08 -15.32 36.11
C HIS A 34 -9.22 -15.02 34.88
N PRO A 35 -8.13 -15.77 34.65
CA PRO A 35 -7.36 -15.70 33.41
C PRO A 35 -8.26 -15.89 32.19
N VAL A 36 -8.06 -15.07 31.16
CA VAL A 36 -8.81 -15.11 29.90
C VAL A 36 -7.91 -15.64 28.80
N ASP A 37 -8.32 -16.70 28.12
CA ASP A 37 -7.65 -17.21 26.91
C ASP A 37 -8.02 -16.33 25.71
N LEU A 38 -7.04 -15.56 25.25
CA LEU A 38 -7.11 -14.64 24.12
C LEU A 38 -7.03 -15.36 22.76
N THR A 39 -6.65 -16.63 22.76
CA THR A 39 -6.48 -17.48 21.58
C THR A 39 -7.52 -18.60 21.47
N ALA A 40 -8.48 -18.64 22.40
CA ALA A 40 -9.57 -19.61 22.39
C ALA A 40 -10.29 -19.63 21.03
N GLY A 41 -10.44 -20.83 20.46
CA GLY A 41 -11.09 -21.05 19.16
C GLY A 41 -10.17 -20.92 17.94
N ARG A 42 -8.87 -20.61 18.14
CA ARG A 42 -7.87 -20.60 17.06
C ARG A 42 -7.05 -21.89 17.09
N ALA A 43 -7.17 -22.71 16.05
CA ALA A 43 -6.42 -23.96 15.95
C ALA A 43 -4.92 -23.67 15.84
N ASP A 44 -4.11 -24.37 16.62
CA ASP A 44 -2.64 -24.30 16.62
C ASP A 44 -2.03 -22.89 16.84
N ALA A 45 -2.78 -21.97 17.43
CA ALA A 45 -2.28 -20.66 17.82
C ALA A 45 -1.38 -20.75 19.07
N ALA A 46 -0.35 -19.91 19.14
CA ALA A 46 0.52 -19.82 20.31
C ALA A 46 -0.29 -19.37 21.55
N PRO A 47 -0.23 -20.06 22.70
CA PRO A 47 -1.09 -19.80 23.86
C PRO A 47 -1.02 -18.34 24.35
N LEU A 48 -2.15 -17.63 24.25
CA LEU A 48 -2.43 -16.25 24.67
C LEU A 48 -3.24 -16.09 25.98
N TRP A 49 -2.68 -15.71 27.13
CA TRP A 49 -3.50 -15.45 28.35
C TRP A 49 -3.40 -14.01 28.86
N LEU A 50 -4.55 -13.41 29.17
CA LEU A 50 -4.67 -12.19 30.00
C LEU A 50 -4.95 -12.59 31.45
N LEU A 51 -4.04 -12.29 32.36
CA LEU A 51 -4.17 -12.61 33.79
C LEU A 51 -5.03 -11.59 34.55
N PRO A 52 -5.57 -11.93 35.74
CA PRO A 52 -6.33 -10.98 36.57
C PRO A 52 -5.53 -9.73 36.98
N SER A 53 -4.20 -9.84 37.02
CA SER A 53 -3.29 -8.71 37.26
C SER A 53 -3.20 -7.76 36.06
N GLY A 54 -3.66 -8.16 34.88
CA GLY A 54 -3.50 -7.46 33.62
C GLY A 54 -2.27 -7.87 32.81
N ALA A 55 -1.38 -8.69 33.37
CA ALA A 55 -0.21 -9.18 32.66
C ALA A 55 -0.60 -10.21 31.58
N LEU A 56 0.17 -10.21 30.49
CA LEU A 56 0.07 -11.19 29.41
C LEU A 56 1.03 -12.36 29.65
N SER A 57 0.59 -13.58 29.37
CA SER A 57 1.37 -14.80 29.61
C SER A 57 1.03 -15.90 28.63
N HIS A 58 1.95 -16.84 28.44
CA HIS A 58 1.67 -18.11 27.74
C HIS A 58 1.03 -19.16 28.65
N THR A 59 0.89 -18.87 29.95
CA THR A 59 0.24 -19.75 30.92
C THR A 59 -0.85 -19.00 31.69
N PRO A 60 -1.90 -19.68 32.18
CA PRO A 60 -2.95 -19.02 32.96
C PRO A 60 -2.53 -18.63 34.39
N SER A 61 -1.29 -18.92 34.82
CA SER A 61 -0.90 -18.84 36.24
C SER A 61 0.21 -17.84 36.57
N LEU A 62 1.18 -17.64 35.66
CA LEU A 62 2.39 -16.87 35.99
C LEU A 62 2.56 -15.68 35.06
N ALA A 63 2.70 -14.48 35.63
CA ALA A 63 3.05 -13.28 34.88
C ALA A 63 4.57 -13.26 34.62
N PRO A 64 5.03 -13.37 33.35
CA PRO A 64 6.44 -13.24 33.04
C PRO A 64 6.92 -11.80 33.24
N ARG A 65 8.19 -11.63 33.63
CA ARG A 65 8.81 -10.34 33.94
C ARG A 65 10.15 -10.19 33.21
N GLY A 66 10.54 -8.94 32.94
CA GLY A 66 11.83 -8.64 32.30
C GLY A 66 11.99 -9.36 30.96
N THR A 67 13.11 -10.07 30.76
CA THR A 67 13.38 -10.86 29.54
C THR A 67 12.36 -11.96 29.29
N ASP A 68 11.81 -12.55 30.35
CA ASP A 68 10.90 -13.70 30.23
C ASP A 68 9.55 -13.26 29.64
N ALA A 69 9.24 -11.96 29.70
CA ALA A 69 8.04 -11.39 29.10
C ALA A 69 8.12 -11.25 27.58
N ARG A 70 9.31 -11.41 26.97
CA ARG A 70 9.53 -11.23 25.52
C ARG A 70 8.52 -12.01 24.69
N GLU A 71 8.51 -13.33 24.85
CA GLU A 71 7.70 -14.21 23.99
C GLU A 71 6.21 -13.92 24.16
N ALA A 72 5.76 -13.70 25.40
CA ALA A 72 4.37 -13.31 25.68
C ALA A 72 3.99 -11.96 25.05
N LEU A 73 4.87 -10.95 25.12
CA LEU A 73 4.62 -9.63 24.53
C LEU A 73 4.65 -9.68 23.00
N VAL A 74 5.55 -10.46 22.39
CA VAL A 74 5.58 -10.65 20.94
C VAL A 74 4.33 -11.39 20.45
N THR A 75 3.92 -12.48 21.12
CA THR A 75 2.64 -13.14 20.81
C THR A 75 1.47 -12.20 20.97
N ALA A 76 1.47 -11.36 22.01
CA ALA A 76 0.43 -10.36 22.21
C ALA A 76 0.42 -9.28 21.15
N ALA A 77 1.57 -8.77 20.72
CA ALA A 77 1.67 -7.77 19.66
C ALA A 77 1.12 -8.32 18.34
N ARG A 78 1.43 -9.58 18.01
CA ARG A 78 0.84 -10.28 16.85
C ARG A 78 -0.67 -10.46 16.99
N TRP A 79 -1.14 -10.91 18.15
CA TRP A 79 -2.57 -11.03 18.44
C TRP A 79 -3.28 -9.68 18.33
N ILE A 80 -2.70 -8.62 18.89
CA ILE A 80 -3.19 -7.25 18.80
C ILE A 80 -3.28 -6.82 17.34
N SER A 81 -2.21 -6.96 16.57
CA SER A 81 -2.17 -6.61 15.15
C SER A 81 -3.14 -7.45 14.30
N SER A 82 -3.43 -8.70 14.69
CA SER A 82 -4.44 -9.51 13.99
C SER A 82 -5.86 -8.94 14.12
N ARG A 83 -6.11 -8.11 15.14
CA ARG A 83 -7.38 -7.45 15.41
C ARG A 83 -7.37 -6.03 14.84
N ARG A 84 -8.53 -5.52 14.44
CA ARG A 84 -8.66 -4.12 13.98
C ARG A 84 -9.12 -3.15 15.07
N GLN A 85 -9.65 -3.66 16.19
CA GLN A 85 -10.01 -2.83 17.32
C GLN A 85 -8.77 -2.15 17.87
N THR A 86 -8.80 -0.82 17.89
CA THR A 86 -7.62 -0.02 18.16
C THR A 86 -7.25 -0.02 19.65
N GLY A 87 -8.18 -0.37 20.54
CA GLY A 87 -7.94 -0.47 21.98
C GLY A 87 -8.32 -1.83 22.58
N PHE A 88 -8.41 -1.85 23.91
CA PHE A 88 -8.79 -3.01 24.72
C PHE A 88 -10.20 -2.90 25.31
N GLU A 89 -11.01 -1.98 24.79
CA GLU A 89 -12.42 -1.81 25.16
C GLU A 89 -13.27 -3.05 24.83
N ARG A 90 -12.78 -3.89 23.92
CA ARG A 90 -13.27 -5.25 23.66
C ARG A 90 -12.07 -6.13 23.28
N LEU A 91 -11.98 -7.31 23.87
CA LEU A 91 -10.88 -8.25 23.61
C LEU A 91 -11.18 -9.14 22.40
N PHE A 92 -12.44 -9.51 22.21
CA PHE A 92 -12.92 -10.40 21.16
C PHE A 92 -13.96 -9.69 20.30
N PRO A 93 -13.63 -9.26 19.08
CA PRO A 93 -14.62 -8.69 18.18
C PRO A 93 -15.61 -9.77 17.70
N THR A 94 -16.72 -9.32 17.11
CA THR A 94 -17.74 -10.20 16.53
C THR A 94 -17.20 -10.93 15.30
N SER A 95 -16.72 -12.16 15.48
CA SER A 95 -16.15 -12.93 14.39
C SER A 95 -17.18 -13.29 13.31
N SER A 96 -16.93 -12.86 12.07
CA SER A 96 -17.67 -13.34 10.89
C SER A 96 -17.31 -14.77 10.48
N LEU A 97 -16.24 -15.34 11.07
CA LEU A 97 -15.81 -16.73 10.87
C LEU A 97 -16.67 -17.72 11.67
N GLN A 98 -17.26 -17.25 12.76
CA GLN A 98 -18.13 -18.04 13.63
C GLN A 98 -19.39 -17.22 14.01
N PRO A 99 -20.28 -16.93 13.04
CA PRO A 99 -21.46 -16.11 13.30
C PRO A 99 -22.44 -16.75 14.30
N SER A 100 -22.29 -18.04 14.60
CA SER A 100 -23.08 -18.78 15.58
C SER A 100 -22.53 -18.73 17.02
N THR A 101 -21.29 -18.27 17.24
CA THR A 101 -20.75 -18.11 18.59
C THR A 101 -21.30 -16.85 19.26
N SER A 102 -21.64 -16.97 20.55
CA SER A 102 -22.08 -15.84 21.36
C SER A 102 -21.01 -14.75 21.41
N THR A 103 -21.44 -13.48 21.38
CA THR A 103 -20.54 -12.35 21.56
C THR A 103 -19.82 -12.44 22.90
N ARG A 104 -18.51 -12.19 22.88
CA ARG A 104 -17.63 -12.24 24.05
C ARG A 104 -17.42 -10.82 24.59
N PRO A 105 -18.04 -10.44 25.73
CA PRO A 105 -18.05 -9.06 26.21
C PRO A 105 -16.76 -8.67 26.97
N GLU A 106 -15.78 -9.57 27.09
CA GLU A 106 -14.56 -9.33 27.85
C GLU A 106 -13.81 -8.09 27.34
N ARG A 107 -13.39 -7.24 28.28
CA ARG A 107 -12.61 -6.01 28.06
C ARG A 107 -11.50 -5.87 29.10
N LEU A 108 -10.50 -5.05 28.84
CA LEU A 108 -9.47 -4.72 29.83
C LEU A 108 -9.99 -3.62 30.76
N SER A 109 -9.90 -3.81 32.08
CA SER A 109 -10.16 -2.73 33.04
C SER A 109 -8.95 -1.80 33.19
N ALA A 110 -9.15 -0.54 33.59
CA ALA A 110 -8.04 0.39 33.86
C ALA A 110 -7.00 -0.18 34.86
N ARG A 111 -7.45 -0.93 35.87
CA ARG A 111 -6.57 -1.63 36.83
C ARG A 111 -5.70 -2.68 36.14
N GLN A 112 -6.28 -3.50 35.27
CA GLN A 112 -5.52 -4.47 34.48
C GLN A 112 -4.60 -3.74 33.49
N GLY A 113 -5.05 -2.63 32.89
CA GLY A 113 -4.23 -1.76 32.06
C GLY A 113 -2.97 -1.25 32.77
N ALA A 114 -3.09 -0.82 34.04
CA ALA A 114 -1.93 -0.42 34.84
C ALA A 114 -0.93 -1.57 35.10
N GLY A 115 -1.46 -2.79 35.32
CA GLY A 115 -0.63 -3.99 35.43
C GLY A 115 0.08 -4.35 34.13
N LEU A 116 -0.60 -4.21 32.99
CA LEU A 116 -0.04 -4.40 31.65
C LEU A 116 1.06 -3.36 31.36
N LEU A 117 0.81 -2.09 31.64
CA LEU A 117 1.80 -1.02 31.50
C LEU A 117 3.06 -1.30 32.34
N THR A 118 2.89 -1.81 33.57
CA THR A 118 4.02 -2.20 34.43
C THR A 118 4.84 -3.33 33.81
N GLN A 119 4.19 -4.35 33.24
CA GLN A 119 4.88 -5.44 32.53
C GLN A 119 5.67 -4.91 31.33
N VAL A 120 5.07 -4.03 30.52
CA VAL A 120 5.70 -3.43 29.35
C VAL A 120 6.91 -2.57 29.76
N ARG A 121 6.78 -1.71 30.77
CA ARG A 121 7.89 -0.90 31.29
C ARG A 121 9.09 -1.77 31.69
N GLY A 122 8.85 -2.85 32.41
CA GLY A 122 9.91 -3.78 32.81
C GLY A 122 10.60 -4.45 31.61
N ALA A 123 9.85 -4.78 30.55
CA ALA A 123 10.44 -5.33 29.32
C ALA A 123 11.24 -4.27 28.55
N LEU A 124 10.74 -3.04 28.45
CA LEU A 124 11.41 -1.91 27.79
C LEU A 124 12.70 -1.47 28.51
N GLU A 125 12.73 -1.53 29.84
CA GLU A 125 13.93 -1.24 30.63
C GLU A 125 15.05 -2.24 30.33
N VAL A 126 14.70 -3.54 30.28
CA VAL A 126 15.64 -4.62 29.96
C VAL A 126 16.14 -4.52 28.52
N ALA A 127 15.26 -4.19 27.58
CA ALA A 127 15.57 -4.06 26.16
C ALA A 127 16.06 -2.65 25.76
N ALA A 128 16.36 -1.77 26.73
CA ALA A 128 16.68 -0.37 26.47
C ALA A 128 17.81 -0.19 25.44
N VAL A 129 17.68 0.85 24.62
CA VAL A 129 18.74 1.28 23.70
C VAL A 129 20.02 1.55 24.49
N GLY A 130 21.14 1.08 23.98
CA GLY A 130 22.45 1.13 24.62
C GLY A 130 22.60 0.17 25.81
N GLY A 131 21.56 -0.56 26.20
CA GLY A 131 21.54 -1.47 27.33
C GLY A 131 22.24 -2.81 27.07
N PRO A 132 22.49 -3.63 28.12
CA PRO A 132 23.24 -4.89 27.99
C PRO A 132 22.62 -5.89 27.01
N VAL A 133 21.28 -6.01 26.99
CA VAL A 133 20.58 -6.90 26.07
C VAL A 133 20.71 -6.40 24.63
N ALA A 134 20.51 -5.10 24.41
CA ALA A 134 20.60 -4.49 23.08
C ALA A 134 22.03 -4.57 22.49
N ARG A 135 23.07 -4.42 23.32
CA ARG A 135 24.46 -4.61 22.87
C ARG A 135 24.80 -6.05 22.53
N ARG A 136 24.15 -7.02 23.18
CA ARG A 136 24.34 -8.46 22.92
C ARG A 136 23.62 -8.89 21.66
N ASP A 137 22.37 -8.46 21.52
CA ASP A 137 21.53 -8.75 20.36
C ASP A 137 20.61 -7.56 20.08
N VAL A 138 21.01 -6.78 19.07
CA VAL A 138 20.30 -5.55 18.70
C VAL A 138 18.92 -5.86 18.13
N LEU A 139 18.76 -6.97 17.40
CA LEU A 139 17.51 -7.31 16.73
C LEU A 139 16.49 -7.81 17.75
N ASP A 140 16.88 -8.71 18.65
CA ASP A 140 16.00 -9.21 19.72
C ASP A 140 15.54 -8.09 20.66
N ALA A 141 16.44 -7.16 21.00
CA ALA A 141 16.07 -6.02 21.84
C ALA A 141 15.09 -5.07 21.12
N ALA A 142 15.31 -4.82 19.82
CA ALA A 142 14.37 -4.03 19.02
C ALA A 142 13.00 -4.71 18.90
N GLN A 143 12.96 -6.05 18.79
CA GLN A 143 11.71 -6.82 18.77
C GLN A 143 10.90 -6.63 20.05
N ILE A 144 11.54 -6.67 21.23
CA ILE A 144 10.88 -6.42 22.51
C ILE A 144 10.33 -5.00 22.56
N ARG A 145 11.11 -4.01 22.10
CA ARG A 145 10.69 -2.61 22.08
C ARG A 145 9.52 -2.36 21.14
N SER A 146 9.52 -3.00 19.96
CA SER A 146 8.40 -3.00 19.02
C SER A 146 7.13 -3.60 19.63
N ALA A 147 7.23 -4.79 20.24
CA ALA A 147 6.10 -5.44 20.88
C ALA A 147 5.52 -4.60 22.05
N GLY A 148 6.41 -4.00 22.86
CA GLY A 148 6.00 -3.07 23.92
C GLY A 148 5.28 -1.84 23.36
N LEU A 149 5.82 -1.24 22.30
CA LEU A 149 5.24 -0.09 21.61
C LEU A 149 3.82 -0.40 21.07
N THR A 150 3.62 -1.58 20.48
CA THR A 150 2.29 -2.06 20.05
C THR A 150 1.28 -2.04 21.19
N VAL A 151 1.65 -2.60 22.34
CA VAL A 151 0.79 -2.66 23.53
C VAL A 151 0.49 -1.26 24.06
N LEU A 152 1.50 -0.39 24.18
CA LEU A 152 1.32 1.00 24.63
C LEU A 152 0.35 1.76 23.73
N SER A 153 0.51 1.63 22.40
CA SER A 153 -0.37 2.28 21.42
C SER A 153 -1.84 1.88 21.59
N HIS A 154 -2.13 0.63 21.97
CA HIS A 154 -3.49 0.15 22.20
C HIS A 154 -4.03 0.56 23.58
N LEU A 155 -3.18 0.69 24.60
CA LEU A 155 -3.58 1.32 25.87
C LEU A 155 -4.02 2.77 25.64
N VAL A 156 -3.27 3.53 24.85
CA VAL A 156 -3.61 4.92 24.49
C VAL A 156 -4.95 4.98 23.74
N ALA A 157 -5.14 4.13 22.73
CA ALA A 157 -6.37 4.09 21.95
C ALA A 157 -7.62 3.75 22.78
N THR A 158 -7.47 2.95 23.84
CA THR A 158 -8.59 2.54 24.71
C THR A 158 -9.27 3.76 25.33
N ALA A 159 -8.52 4.83 25.64
CA ALA A 159 -9.06 6.08 26.20
C ALA A 159 -10.07 6.79 25.27
N LEU A 160 -10.06 6.51 23.97
CA LEU A 160 -11.05 7.05 23.02
C LEU A 160 -12.46 6.53 23.26
N ARG A 161 -12.57 5.33 23.86
CA ARG A 161 -13.85 4.63 24.08
C ARG A 161 -14.15 4.41 25.55
N ASP A 162 -13.14 4.39 26.41
CA ASP A 162 -13.25 4.24 27.85
C ASP A 162 -12.47 5.36 28.59
N PRO A 163 -13.16 6.41 29.07
CA PRO A 163 -12.52 7.52 29.78
C PRO A 163 -11.74 7.11 31.03
N SER A 164 -11.99 5.93 31.62
CA SER A 164 -11.23 5.44 32.78
C SER A 164 -9.75 5.17 32.46
N PHE A 165 -9.39 5.11 31.17
CA PHE A 165 -8.02 4.94 30.69
C PHE A 165 -7.27 6.26 30.49
N THR A 166 -7.86 7.43 30.75
CA THR A 166 -7.23 8.73 30.46
C THR A 166 -5.83 8.88 31.09
N ASP A 167 -5.71 8.65 32.40
CA ASP A 167 -4.42 8.74 33.10
C ASP A 167 -3.41 7.70 32.57
N LEU A 168 -3.90 6.49 32.27
CA LEU A 168 -3.08 5.41 31.74
C LEU A 168 -2.58 5.71 30.32
N ALA A 169 -3.41 6.35 29.49
CA ALA A 169 -3.05 6.77 28.15
C ALA A 169 -2.01 7.88 28.18
N GLU A 170 -2.07 8.81 29.14
CA GLU A 170 -1.02 9.80 29.35
C GLU A 170 0.31 9.14 29.71
N GLU A 171 0.31 8.21 30.67
CA GLU A 171 1.51 7.46 31.05
C GLU A 171 2.07 6.60 29.91
N ALA A 172 1.21 5.92 29.15
CA ALA A 172 1.61 5.11 28.01
C ALA A 172 2.20 5.97 26.89
N THR A 173 1.62 7.14 26.63
CA THR A 173 2.15 8.12 25.67
C THR A 173 3.54 8.60 26.07
N ALA A 174 3.75 8.91 27.35
CA ALA A 174 5.05 9.32 27.85
C ALA A 174 6.12 8.22 27.65
N GLU A 175 5.77 6.94 27.85
CA GLU A 175 6.66 5.82 27.55
C GLU A 175 6.95 5.68 26.05
N MET A 176 5.96 5.88 25.18
CA MET A 176 6.16 5.87 23.73
C MET A 176 7.12 6.97 23.28
N LEU A 177 6.96 8.19 23.78
CA LEU A 177 7.86 9.32 23.50
C LEU A 177 9.27 9.07 24.05
N ARG A 178 9.39 8.53 25.27
CA ARG A 178 10.69 8.16 25.85
C ARG A 178 11.42 7.12 25.00
N LEU A 179 10.72 6.08 24.54
CA LEU A 179 11.26 5.08 23.64
C LEU A 179 11.72 5.72 22.32
N LEU A 180 10.85 6.52 21.70
CA LEU A 180 11.12 7.23 20.45
C LEU A 180 12.39 8.10 20.52
N HIS A 181 12.56 8.85 21.61
CA HIS A 181 13.75 9.69 21.81
C HIS A 181 15.01 8.86 22.07
N ALA A 182 14.87 7.72 22.76
CA ALA A 182 15.98 6.80 22.97
C ALA A 182 16.42 6.10 21.67
N GLU A 183 15.51 5.92 20.70
CA GLU A 183 15.78 5.33 19.38
C GLU A 183 16.50 6.29 18.41
N GLN A 184 17.06 7.38 18.93
CA GLN A 184 17.79 8.36 18.14
C GLN A 184 19.31 8.27 18.41
N ASP A 185 20.10 8.28 17.33
CA ASP A 185 21.55 8.46 17.34
C ASP A 185 22.38 7.46 18.21
N ASP A 186 21.94 6.20 18.31
CA ASP A 186 22.66 5.10 19.00
C ASP A 186 22.85 3.87 18.08
N GLU A 187 23.96 3.15 18.22
CA GLU A 187 24.30 1.97 17.40
C GLU A 187 23.33 0.79 17.57
N THR A 188 22.65 0.72 18.72
CA THR A 188 21.66 -0.32 19.04
C THR A 188 20.21 0.15 18.82
N ALA A 189 20.05 1.37 18.33
CA ALA A 189 18.76 1.91 17.91
C ALA A 189 18.33 1.36 16.54
N ARG A 190 17.04 1.51 16.24
CA ARG A 190 16.41 1.18 14.96
C ARG A 190 15.63 2.40 14.45
N PRO A 191 16.13 3.09 13.40
CA PRO A 191 15.41 4.20 12.77
C PRO A 191 13.98 3.83 12.33
N ALA A 192 13.80 2.59 11.86
CA ALA A 192 12.52 2.00 11.53
C ALA A 192 11.54 1.99 12.71
N LEU A 193 11.99 1.59 13.91
CA LEU A 193 11.15 1.58 15.12
C LEU A 193 10.78 3.00 15.56
N ARG A 194 11.72 3.94 15.46
CA ARG A 194 11.46 5.36 15.72
C ARG A 194 10.38 5.91 14.79
N ALA A 195 10.48 5.59 13.50
CA ALA A 195 9.51 6.01 12.50
C ALA A 195 8.11 5.43 12.78
N HIS A 196 8.05 4.13 13.07
CA HIS A 196 6.82 3.44 13.43
C HIS A 196 6.18 4.04 14.71
N ALA A 197 6.98 4.38 15.73
CA ALA A 197 6.47 5.04 16.94
C ALA A 197 5.82 6.41 16.64
N ILE A 198 6.42 7.21 15.75
CA ILE A 198 5.85 8.49 15.29
C ILE A 198 4.49 8.26 14.61
N HIS A 199 4.39 7.25 13.74
CA HIS A 199 3.15 6.93 13.05
C HIS A 199 2.05 6.46 14.01
N LEU A 200 2.37 5.61 14.99
CA LEU A 200 1.42 5.18 16.00
C LEU A 200 0.93 6.37 16.85
N LEU A 201 1.83 7.25 17.29
CA LEU A 201 1.44 8.48 18.03
C LEU A 201 0.53 9.38 17.19
N GLN A 202 0.86 9.57 15.91
CA GLN A 202 0.02 10.34 14.98
C GLN A 202 -1.38 9.73 14.86
N LEU A 203 -1.48 8.40 14.74
CA LEU A 203 -2.75 7.69 14.68
C LEU A 203 -3.55 7.81 15.99
N ARG A 204 -2.87 7.93 17.14
CA ARG A 204 -3.48 8.13 18.45
C ARG A 204 -3.70 9.59 18.83
N ALA A 205 -3.42 10.55 17.94
CA ALA A 205 -3.54 11.99 18.20
C ALA A 205 -4.82 12.43 18.96
N PRO A 206 -6.02 11.87 18.69
CA PRO A 206 -7.24 12.24 19.41
C PRO A 206 -7.25 11.84 20.89
N ALA A 207 -6.46 10.85 21.30
CA ALA A 207 -6.31 10.41 22.70
C ALA A 207 -5.19 11.16 23.44
N LEU A 208 -4.39 11.95 22.73
CA LEU A 208 -3.24 12.64 23.31
C LEU A 208 -3.65 13.94 23.99
N THR A 209 -2.93 14.27 25.06
CA THR A 209 -2.94 15.62 25.64
C THR A 209 -2.44 16.64 24.62
N GLU A 210 -2.80 17.91 24.80
CA GLU A 210 -2.37 18.99 23.90
C GLU A 210 -0.84 19.08 23.78
N ALA A 211 -0.12 18.87 24.87
CA ALA A 211 1.34 18.89 24.88
C ALA A 211 1.93 17.76 24.03
N HIS A 212 1.48 16.51 24.24
CA HIS A 212 1.94 15.36 23.47
C HIS A 212 1.54 15.45 21.98
N ARG A 213 0.38 16.05 21.67
CA ARG A 213 -0.08 16.25 20.29
C ARG A 213 0.84 17.19 19.53
N ARG A 214 1.20 18.34 20.10
CA ARG A 214 2.14 19.30 19.48
C ARG A 214 3.53 18.72 19.27
N GLU A 215 4.02 17.94 20.22
CA GLU A 215 5.29 17.24 20.09
C GLU A 215 5.24 16.21 18.94
N THR A 216 4.17 15.41 18.89
CA THR A 216 3.94 14.43 17.82
C THR A 216 3.88 15.09 16.44
N GLU A 217 3.14 16.19 16.29
CA GLU A 217 3.06 16.96 15.04
C GLU A 217 4.44 17.45 14.57
N THR A 218 5.28 17.91 15.52
CA THR A 218 6.65 18.32 15.22
C THR A 218 7.51 17.15 14.75
N LEU A 219 7.34 15.97 15.36
CA LEU A 219 8.07 14.76 15.00
C LEU A 219 7.66 14.21 13.62
N VAL A 220 6.36 14.23 13.30
CA VAL A 220 5.84 13.84 11.97
C VAL A 220 6.45 14.73 10.88
N ARG A 221 6.51 16.04 11.10
CA ARG A 221 7.14 16.99 10.15
C ARG A 221 8.62 16.71 9.91
N ARG A 222 9.33 16.15 10.89
CA ARG A 222 10.76 15.79 10.79
C ARG A 222 11.00 14.42 10.16
N LEU A 223 10.01 13.52 10.21
CA LEU A 223 10.09 12.20 9.60
C LEU A 223 10.02 12.27 8.08
N LEU A 224 9.29 13.26 7.55
CA LEU A 224 9.26 13.60 6.15
C LEU A 224 10.37 14.61 5.86
N ARG A 225 11.18 14.36 4.83
CA ARG A 225 12.08 15.40 4.32
C ARG A 225 11.22 16.57 3.83
N GLU A 226 11.34 17.75 4.45
CA GLU A 226 10.52 18.92 4.13
C GLU A 226 10.89 19.53 2.77
N ALA A 227 12.15 19.40 2.39
CA ALA A 227 12.71 19.90 1.13
C ALA A 227 13.88 19.02 0.68
N PRO A 228 14.21 18.96 -0.63
CA PRO A 228 15.44 18.34 -1.11
C PRO A 228 16.66 18.77 -0.28
N PRO A 229 17.67 17.90 -0.06
CA PRO A 229 18.79 18.19 0.83
C PRO A 229 19.79 19.13 0.14
N TYR A 230 19.40 20.39 -0.09
CA TYR A 230 20.17 21.36 -0.87
C TYR A 230 21.60 21.57 -0.35
N ALA A 231 21.82 21.41 0.95
CA ALA A 231 23.15 21.51 1.57
C ALA A 231 24.11 20.37 1.14
N GLU A 232 23.56 19.22 0.76
CA GLU A 232 24.29 18.04 0.30
C GLU A 232 24.47 18.05 -1.23
N LEU A 233 23.59 18.73 -1.97
CA LEU A 233 23.62 18.84 -3.43
C LEU A 233 24.68 19.83 -3.94
N ARG A 234 25.94 19.41 -3.90
CA ARG A 234 27.10 20.18 -4.35
C ARG A 234 27.39 19.96 -5.85
N GLY A 235 27.85 21.01 -6.52
CA GLY A 235 28.26 20.95 -7.93
C GLY A 235 27.09 21.01 -8.93
N PRO A 236 27.31 20.61 -10.20
CA PRO A 236 26.26 20.52 -11.20
C PRO A 236 25.17 19.53 -10.80
N TRP A 237 23.91 19.85 -11.10
CA TRP A 237 22.82 18.89 -10.95
C TRP A 237 22.56 18.20 -12.28
N ASN A 238 22.81 16.89 -12.36
CA ASN A 238 22.61 16.11 -13.57
C ASN A 238 21.35 15.26 -13.42
N PHE A 239 20.37 15.43 -14.30
CA PHE A 239 19.17 14.60 -14.33
C PHE A 239 19.11 13.79 -15.62
N ALA A 240 18.66 12.55 -15.55
CA ALA A 240 18.36 11.77 -16.74
C ALA A 240 16.90 11.97 -17.17
N ILE A 241 16.63 12.02 -18.47
CA ILE A 241 15.29 11.90 -19.05
C ILE A 241 15.24 10.56 -19.76
N CYS A 242 14.57 9.60 -19.13
CA CYS A 242 14.43 8.22 -19.54
C CYS A 242 13.11 8.05 -20.29
N SER A 243 13.13 8.27 -21.61
CA SER A 243 11.91 8.35 -22.40
C SER A 243 11.71 7.18 -23.34
N ALA A 244 10.45 6.81 -23.60
CA ALA A 244 10.14 5.84 -24.65
C ALA A 244 10.56 6.37 -26.04
N SER A 245 10.84 5.46 -26.99
CA SER A 245 11.35 5.83 -28.32
C SER A 245 10.44 6.79 -29.10
N GLU A 246 9.14 6.80 -28.80
CA GLU A 246 8.15 7.69 -29.40
C GLU A 246 8.13 9.12 -28.83
N PHE A 247 8.83 9.36 -27.71
CA PHE A 247 8.92 10.68 -27.05
C PHE A 247 10.26 11.38 -27.32
N VAL A 248 11.36 10.64 -27.32
CA VAL A 248 12.73 11.17 -27.26
C VAL A 248 13.02 12.27 -28.28
N GLU A 249 12.70 12.07 -29.56
CA GLU A 249 13.01 13.08 -30.59
C GLU A 249 12.17 14.36 -30.44
N GLY A 250 10.90 14.21 -30.08
CA GLY A 250 10.02 15.35 -29.80
C GLY A 250 10.48 16.14 -28.58
N GLU A 251 10.85 15.46 -27.50
CA GLU A 251 11.35 16.09 -26.27
C GLU A 251 12.68 16.81 -26.46
N ASN A 252 13.64 16.18 -27.17
CA ASN A 252 14.89 16.84 -27.52
C ASN A 252 14.65 18.17 -28.26
N ARG A 253 13.68 18.18 -29.17
CA ARG A 253 13.30 19.40 -29.90
C ARG A 253 12.62 20.43 -29.01
N LEU A 254 11.74 19.99 -28.10
CA LEU A 254 11.08 20.88 -27.15
C LEU A 254 12.08 21.55 -26.22
N LEU A 255 13.05 20.80 -25.69
CA LEU A 255 14.11 21.32 -24.83
C LEU A 255 14.83 22.51 -25.50
N VAL A 256 15.23 22.37 -26.76
CA VAL A 256 15.96 23.42 -27.47
C VAL A 256 15.04 24.55 -27.93
N ASN A 257 13.96 24.22 -28.64
CA ASN A 257 13.20 25.21 -29.41
C ASN A 257 12.17 25.97 -28.58
N ALA A 258 11.56 25.30 -27.60
CA ALA A 258 10.49 25.88 -26.78
C ALA A 258 10.99 26.29 -25.39
N LEU A 259 11.94 25.53 -24.84
CA LEU A 259 12.35 25.65 -23.43
C LEU A 259 13.73 26.30 -23.27
N GLY A 260 14.43 26.60 -24.36
CA GLY A 260 15.67 27.39 -24.36
C GLY A 260 16.91 26.66 -23.81
N PHE A 261 16.87 25.33 -23.72
CA PHE A 261 18.04 24.53 -23.36
C PHE A 261 19.08 24.55 -24.47
N ARG A 262 20.35 24.48 -24.08
CA ARG A 262 21.47 24.39 -25.01
C ARG A 262 22.01 22.96 -25.06
N GLU A 263 22.04 22.34 -26.23
CA GLU A 263 22.73 21.06 -26.41
C GLU A 263 24.25 21.24 -26.20
N ILE A 264 24.85 20.33 -25.43
CA ILE A 264 26.27 20.33 -25.08
C ILE A 264 26.91 18.98 -25.38
N ALA A 265 28.23 18.95 -25.51
CA ALA A 265 28.97 17.69 -25.52
C ALA A 265 28.79 16.97 -24.18
N LEU A 266 28.84 15.64 -24.18
CA LEU A 266 28.78 14.85 -22.96
C LEU A 266 29.91 15.28 -22.00
N PRO A 267 29.58 15.74 -20.79
CA PRO A 267 30.59 16.13 -19.81
C PRO A 267 31.55 14.99 -19.49
N GLU A 268 32.77 15.34 -19.11
CA GLU A 268 33.75 14.35 -18.65
C GLU A 268 33.20 13.57 -17.43
N GLY A 269 33.47 12.26 -17.39
CA GLY A 269 32.96 11.38 -16.35
C GLY A 269 31.50 10.95 -16.51
N THR A 270 30.84 11.32 -17.62
CA THR A 270 29.49 10.80 -17.94
C THR A 270 29.54 9.27 -18.04
N PRO A 271 28.76 8.53 -17.23
CA PRO A 271 28.71 7.07 -17.31
C PRO A 271 28.11 6.61 -18.65
N PRO A 272 28.47 5.41 -19.14
CA PRO A 272 27.84 4.86 -20.33
C PRO A 272 26.35 4.61 -20.07
N PRO A 273 25.49 4.76 -21.09
CA PRO A 273 24.07 4.45 -20.96
C PRO A 273 23.87 2.95 -20.67
N PRO A 274 22.74 2.56 -20.05
CA PRO A 274 22.53 1.18 -19.57
C PRO A 274 22.54 0.10 -20.65
N THR A 275 22.28 0.48 -21.91
CA THR A 275 22.28 -0.43 -23.04
C THR A 275 23.15 0.10 -24.17
N HIS A 276 23.86 -0.81 -24.86
CA HIS A 276 24.68 -0.48 -26.03
C HIS A 276 23.87 0.06 -27.23
N ARG A 277 22.53 0.02 -27.15
CA ARG A 277 21.61 0.53 -28.17
C ARG A 277 21.09 1.93 -27.87
N SER A 278 21.47 2.50 -26.73
CA SER A 278 21.08 3.83 -26.31
C SER A 278 22.31 4.74 -26.22
N SER A 279 22.11 6.03 -26.39
CA SER A 279 23.12 7.07 -26.25
C SER A 279 22.51 8.28 -25.57
N TYR A 280 23.25 8.95 -24.69
CA TYR A 280 22.80 10.21 -24.11
C TYR A 280 22.96 11.35 -25.11
N ARG A 281 21.97 12.25 -25.13
CA ARG A 281 22.14 13.64 -25.55
C ARG A 281 22.08 14.53 -24.32
N ALA A 282 23.04 15.45 -24.19
CA ALA A 282 23.15 16.30 -23.02
C ALA A 282 22.71 17.73 -23.33
N PHE A 283 21.93 18.31 -22.43
CA PHE A 283 21.40 19.65 -22.54
C PHE A 283 21.67 20.42 -21.25
N GLU A 284 22.07 21.68 -21.35
CA GLU A 284 22.24 22.58 -20.22
C GLU A 284 21.03 23.51 -20.12
N ALA A 285 20.48 23.63 -18.91
CA ALA A 285 19.33 24.48 -18.64
C ALA A 285 19.67 25.97 -18.80
N PRO A 286 18.69 26.82 -19.16
CA PRO A 286 18.87 28.26 -19.22
C PRO A 286 18.96 28.92 -17.83
N PHE A 287 18.94 28.12 -16.77
CA PHE A 287 19.01 28.53 -15.38
C PHE A 287 19.96 27.64 -14.58
N THR A 288 20.39 28.14 -13.43
CA THR A 288 21.41 27.50 -12.57
C THR A 288 20.83 27.08 -11.22
N THR A 289 21.58 26.26 -10.49
CA THR A 289 21.28 25.91 -9.09
C THR A 289 21.33 27.15 -8.19
N PRO A 290 20.83 27.09 -6.92
CA PRO A 290 20.99 28.19 -5.96
C PRO A 290 22.45 28.61 -5.76
N ALA A 291 23.39 27.68 -5.92
CA ALA A 291 24.84 27.90 -5.83
C ALA A 291 25.48 28.36 -7.16
N GLY A 292 24.69 28.68 -8.18
CA GLY A 292 25.16 29.14 -9.48
C GLY A 292 25.77 28.06 -10.38
N GLN A 293 25.59 26.78 -10.03
CA GLN A 293 26.12 25.66 -10.83
C GLN A 293 25.16 25.30 -11.98
N PRO A 294 25.64 24.64 -13.04
CA PRO A 294 24.76 24.26 -14.15
C PRO A 294 23.80 23.13 -13.75
N ILE A 295 22.58 23.19 -14.29
CA ILE A 295 21.61 22.09 -14.27
C ILE A 295 21.62 21.46 -15.67
N ARG A 296 21.77 20.13 -15.75
CA ARG A 296 21.95 19.41 -17.01
C ARG A 296 20.99 18.24 -17.13
N LEU A 297 20.47 18.04 -18.35
CA LEU A 297 19.55 16.96 -18.70
C LEU A 297 20.24 15.99 -19.66
N PHE A 298 20.19 14.70 -19.35
CA PHE A 298 20.74 13.62 -20.15
C PHE A 298 19.59 12.79 -20.70
N VAL A 299 19.17 13.09 -21.93
CA VAL A 299 18.03 12.43 -22.57
C VAL A 299 18.50 11.15 -23.23
N ARG A 300 17.75 10.06 -23.03
CA ARG A 300 17.98 8.79 -23.72
C ARG A 300 16.68 8.06 -24.00
N THR A 301 16.75 7.15 -24.98
CA THR A 301 15.72 6.12 -25.16
C THR A 301 15.83 5.07 -24.06
N ALA A 302 14.71 4.80 -23.40
CA ALA A 302 14.59 3.83 -22.32
C ALA A 302 13.69 2.64 -22.69
N LEU A 303 14.05 1.47 -22.19
CA LEU A 303 13.24 0.26 -22.24
C LEU A 303 12.64 0.01 -20.86
N PRO A 304 11.48 -0.68 -20.76
CA PRO A 304 10.85 -0.96 -19.46
C PRO A 304 11.72 -1.70 -18.43
N ARG A 305 12.86 -2.26 -18.83
CA ARG A 305 13.79 -2.98 -17.95
C ARG A 305 14.99 -2.15 -17.52
N ASP A 306 15.14 -0.93 -18.02
CA ASP A 306 16.33 -0.10 -17.76
C ASP A 306 16.00 1.33 -17.33
N GLU A 307 14.73 1.66 -17.11
CA GLU A 307 14.27 3.02 -16.74
C GLU A 307 14.81 3.51 -15.38
N HIS A 308 15.19 2.60 -14.49
CA HIS A 308 15.67 2.92 -13.15
C HIS A 308 17.20 2.95 -12.99
N MET A 309 17.97 2.62 -14.04
CA MET A 309 19.40 2.35 -13.90
C MET A 309 20.22 3.55 -13.39
N GLU A 310 19.81 4.78 -13.72
CA GLU A 310 20.45 6.00 -13.24
C GLU A 310 20.27 6.25 -11.74
N MET A 311 19.28 5.63 -11.10
CA MET A 311 19.14 5.65 -9.64
C MET A 311 20.34 5.02 -8.93
N GLY A 312 21.07 4.12 -9.61
CA GLY A 312 22.27 3.48 -9.07
C GLY A 312 23.58 4.18 -9.40
N SER A 313 23.54 5.38 -10.01
CA SER A 313 24.73 6.13 -10.36
C SER A 313 24.88 7.38 -9.48
N PRO A 314 26.06 7.63 -8.88
CA PRO A 314 26.31 8.87 -8.13
C PRO A 314 26.42 10.10 -9.04
N PHE A 315 26.60 9.92 -10.35
CA PHE A 315 26.69 11.01 -11.32
C PHE A 315 25.37 11.78 -11.47
N PHE A 316 24.24 11.08 -11.34
CA PHE A 316 22.91 11.65 -11.52
C PHE A 316 22.30 12.05 -10.17
N THR A 317 21.75 13.26 -10.09
CA THR A 317 20.94 13.76 -8.97
C THR A 317 19.55 13.13 -8.97
N GLY A 318 19.06 12.71 -10.14
CA GLY A 318 17.71 12.19 -10.29
C GLY A 318 17.34 11.87 -11.73
N LEU A 319 16.07 11.54 -11.95
CA LEU A 319 15.56 11.25 -13.29
C LEU A 319 14.06 11.56 -13.47
N LEU A 320 13.68 11.76 -14.73
CA LEU A 320 12.31 11.71 -15.23
C LEU A 320 12.11 10.43 -16.04
N ILE A 321 11.06 9.67 -15.76
CA ILE A 321 10.60 8.56 -16.61
C ILE A 321 9.41 9.05 -17.41
N ASN A 322 9.51 9.12 -18.75
CA ASN A 322 8.41 9.60 -19.59
C ASN A 322 8.03 8.64 -20.72
N ARG A 323 6.77 8.17 -20.72
CA ARG A 323 6.32 7.10 -21.61
C ARG A 323 4.79 7.05 -21.66
N HIS A 324 4.24 6.63 -22.80
CA HIS A 324 2.84 6.15 -22.85
C HIS A 324 2.71 4.89 -22.00
N ALA A 325 2.03 4.96 -20.86
CA ALA A 325 2.02 3.79 -20.01
C ALA A 325 1.09 2.71 -20.52
N GLN A 326 1.50 1.50 -20.19
CA GLN A 326 0.69 0.29 -20.29
C GLN A 326 0.08 0.03 -18.90
N LEU A 327 -0.65 1.03 -18.37
CA LEU A 327 -1.31 0.97 -17.06
C LEU A 327 -0.37 0.52 -15.92
N GLY A 328 0.87 1.02 -15.87
CA GLY A 328 1.87 0.65 -14.85
C GLY A 328 2.61 -0.68 -15.08
N ALA A 329 2.30 -1.45 -16.14
CA ALA A 329 3.01 -2.70 -16.44
C ALA A 329 4.51 -2.49 -16.72
N PHE A 330 4.90 -1.29 -17.16
CA PHE A 330 6.30 -0.95 -17.41
C PHE A 330 7.07 -0.63 -16.14
N ASP A 331 6.57 0.25 -15.26
CA ASP A 331 7.12 0.43 -13.90
C ASP A 331 7.31 -0.90 -13.18
N MET A 332 6.29 -1.75 -13.26
CA MET A 332 6.32 -3.07 -12.64
C MET A 332 7.37 -4.00 -13.25
N ARG A 333 7.68 -3.84 -14.53
CA ARG A 333 8.78 -4.55 -15.19
C ARG A 333 10.14 -3.93 -14.87
N ALA A 334 10.21 -2.61 -14.71
CA ALA A 334 11.41 -1.94 -14.26
C ALA A 334 11.75 -2.36 -12.83
N ALA A 335 10.72 -2.61 -12.02
CA ALA A 335 10.87 -3.07 -10.64
C ALA A 335 11.44 -4.49 -10.50
N THR A 336 11.41 -5.32 -11.54
CA THR A 336 12.05 -6.64 -11.50
C THR A 336 13.57 -6.57 -11.70
N VAL A 337 14.11 -5.40 -12.06
CA VAL A 337 15.54 -5.19 -12.23
C VAL A 337 16.10 -4.55 -10.98
N ARG A 338 16.97 -5.28 -10.27
CA ARG A 338 17.57 -4.81 -9.02
C ARG A 338 18.58 -3.70 -9.30
N VAL A 339 18.31 -2.51 -8.80
CA VAL A 339 19.20 -1.35 -8.83
C VAL A 339 19.41 -0.89 -7.39
N LEU A 340 20.66 -0.81 -6.95
CA LEU A 340 20.99 -0.25 -5.63
C LEU A 340 21.10 1.27 -5.75
N GLN A 341 20.34 2.00 -4.93
CA GLN A 341 20.39 3.46 -4.92
C GLN A 341 21.80 3.97 -4.58
N ALA A 342 22.27 4.99 -5.30
CA ALA A 342 23.55 5.66 -5.01
C ALA A 342 23.34 7.10 -4.54
N GLY A 343 23.45 7.34 -3.23
CA GLY A 343 23.28 8.68 -2.64
C GLY A 343 21.85 9.23 -2.77
N TYR A 344 21.69 10.55 -2.58
CA TYR A 344 20.40 11.21 -2.78
C TYR A 344 19.90 11.05 -4.22
N LYS A 345 18.59 10.82 -4.34
CA LYS A 345 17.89 10.75 -5.64
C LYS A 345 16.56 11.46 -5.57
N LEU A 346 16.23 12.18 -6.65
CA LEU A 346 14.87 12.65 -6.94
C LEU A 346 14.35 11.96 -8.20
N MET A 347 13.19 11.32 -8.11
CA MET A 347 12.54 10.69 -9.25
C MET A 347 11.22 11.38 -9.54
N MET A 348 10.96 11.65 -10.82
CA MET A 348 9.62 11.96 -11.30
C MET A 348 9.17 10.89 -12.28
N ASN A 349 8.11 10.17 -11.93
CA ASN A 349 7.52 9.15 -12.79
C ASN A 349 6.23 9.69 -13.42
N SER A 350 6.20 9.81 -14.75
CA SER A 350 5.03 10.28 -15.50
C SER A 350 4.23 9.16 -16.18
N GLN A 351 4.43 7.89 -15.78
CA GLN A 351 3.67 6.73 -16.25
C GLN A 351 2.30 6.59 -15.54
N CYS A 352 1.26 6.18 -16.29
CA CYS A 352 -0.16 6.06 -15.93
C CYS A 352 -0.52 5.03 -14.83
N ALA A 353 0.17 5.02 -13.70
CA ALA A 353 -0.17 4.20 -12.54
C ALA A 353 0.21 4.82 -11.18
N GLY A 354 0.34 6.15 -11.13
CA GLY A 354 0.54 7.05 -10.00
C GLY A 354 0.97 6.47 -8.66
N LEU A 355 0.07 5.82 -7.95
CA LEU A 355 0.37 5.27 -6.63
C LEU A 355 0.47 3.74 -6.62
N THR A 356 -0.05 3.08 -7.64
CA THR A 356 -0.05 1.63 -7.78
C THR A 356 1.35 1.04 -7.79
N THR A 357 2.27 1.71 -8.50
CA THR A 357 3.66 1.28 -8.70
C THR A 357 4.61 2.03 -7.79
N ARG A 358 4.15 3.12 -7.17
CA ARG A 358 4.91 3.90 -6.18
C ARG A 358 5.42 3.01 -5.06
N PHE A 359 4.62 2.08 -4.53
CA PHE A 359 5.07 1.15 -3.49
C PHE A 359 6.28 0.31 -3.93
N ALA A 360 6.25 -0.19 -5.16
CA ALA A 360 7.35 -0.98 -5.70
C ALA A 360 8.60 -0.11 -5.85
N ILE A 361 8.44 1.11 -6.37
CA ILE A 361 9.55 2.05 -6.59
C ILE A 361 10.11 2.58 -5.26
N SER A 362 9.28 2.92 -4.29
CA SER A 362 9.71 3.38 -2.97
C SER A 362 10.39 2.27 -2.17
N ARG A 363 10.00 1.00 -2.36
CA ARG A 363 10.74 -0.15 -1.82
C ARG A 363 12.13 -0.29 -2.44
N MET A 364 12.28 -0.03 -3.74
CA MET A 364 13.58 -0.08 -4.41
C MET A 364 14.49 1.10 -4.03
N PHE A 365 13.90 2.28 -3.81
CA PHE A 365 14.59 3.55 -3.59
C PHE A 365 14.04 4.25 -2.34
N PRO A 366 14.27 3.68 -1.14
CA PRO A 366 13.65 4.14 0.11
C PRO A 366 14.07 5.56 0.51
N ASP A 367 15.26 6.00 0.10
CA ASP A 367 15.80 7.32 0.45
C ASP A 367 15.55 8.39 -0.63
N ALA A 368 14.84 8.03 -1.71
CA ALA A 368 14.59 8.90 -2.85
C ALA A 368 13.33 9.76 -2.66
N ASP A 369 13.41 11.01 -3.09
CA ASP A 369 12.25 11.89 -3.19
C ASP A 369 11.49 11.57 -4.48
N ILE A 370 10.35 10.89 -4.37
CA ILE A 370 9.57 10.40 -5.52
C ILE A 370 8.32 11.28 -5.73
N TYR A 371 8.22 11.85 -6.92
CA TYR A 371 7.01 12.41 -7.52
C TYR A 371 6.43 11.38 -8.49
N SER A 372 5.16 11.02 -8.33
CA SER A 372 4.53 10.00 -9.20
C SER A 372 3.20 10.49 -9.74
N SER A 373 2.93 10.23 -11.02
CA SER A 373 1.80 10.81 -11.76
C SER A 373 0.49 10.06 -11.57
N TRP A 374 -0.55 10.77 -11.15
CA TRP A 374 -1.91 10.29 -10.88
C TRP A 374 -2.49 9.38 -11.97
N ASP A 375 -2.52 9.90 -13.19
CA ASP A 375 -2.94 9.19 -14.39
C ASP A 375 -1.90 9.39 -15.47
N SER A 376 -2.22 8.89 -16.66
CA SER A 376 -1.56 9.19 -17.90
C SER A 376 -1.28 10.67 -18.02
N THR A 377 0.01 11.01 -18.02
CA THR A 377 0.39 12.37 -18.42
C THR A 377 0.02 12.58 -19.88
N TYR A 378 -0.53 13.76 -20.16
CA TYR A 378 -0.96 14.12 -21.49
C TYR A 378 0.22 14.59 -22.33
N PHE A 379 0.15 14.30 -23.62
CA PHE A 379 1.07 14.81 -24.61
C PHE A 379 0.34 15.07 -25.92
N LYS A 380 0.93 15.92 -26.76
CA LYS A 380 0.44 16.20 -28.12
C LYS A 380 1.48 15.74 -29.12
N LYS A 381 1.02 15.33 -30.30
CA LYS A 381 1.87 15.03 -31.45
C LYS A 381 1.67 16.07 -32.53
N ASP A 382 2.73 16.40 -33.27
CA ASP A 382 2.65 17.22 -34.47
C ASP A 382 2.14 16.42 -35.68
N ALA A 383 2.09 17.06 -36.85
CA ALA A 383 1.65 16.43 -38.09
C ALA A 383 2.58 15.30 -38.57
N GLN A 384 3.81 15.25 -38.06
CA GLN A 384 4.81 14.23 -38.34
C GLN A 384 4.72 13.06 -37.35
N GLY A 385 3.84 13.14 -36.35
CA GLY A 385 3.63 12.11 -35.34
C GLY A 385 4.62 12.17 -34.18
N GLU A 386 5.45 13.22 -34.11
CA GLU A 386 6.43 13.42 -33.05
C GLU A 386 5.84 14.24 -31.91
N VAL A 387 6.30 14.01 -30.68
CA VAL A 387 5.79 14.75 -29.51
C VAL A 387 6.11 16.25 -29.64
N SER A 388 5.08 17.08 -29.54
CA SER A 388 5.14 18.54 -29.70
C SER A 388 4.72 19.32 -28.46
N ALA A 389 4.25 18.63 -27.43
CA ALA A 389 4.06 19.14 -26.06
C ALA A 389 3.92 17.95 -25.10
N SER A 390 4.41 18.07 -23.87
CA SER A 390 4.37 16.99 -22.87
C SER A 390 4.15 17.53 -21.46
N GLU A 391 3.05 17.12 -20.83
CA GLU A 391 2.74 17.45 -19.43
C GLU A 391 3.81 16.92 -18.47
N GLY A 392 4.30 15.70 -18.69
CA GLY A 392 5.36 15.11 -17.87
C GLY A 392 6.63 15.96 -17.85
N LEU A 393 7.04 16.48 -19.01
CA LEU A 393 8.17 17.38 -19.13
C LEU A 393 7.87 18.74 -18.48
N ASP A 394 6.71 19.35 -18.73
CA ASP A 394 6.32 20.63 -18.14
C ASP A 394 6.34 20.59 -16.60
N CYS A 395 5.76 19.55 -16.01
CA CYS A 395 5.74 19.37 -14.57
C CYS A 395 7.15 19.04 -14.01
N PHE A 396 8.00 18.34 -14.75
CA PHE A 396 9.38 18.07 -14.31
C PHE A 396 10.21 19.34 -14.27
N LEU A 397 10.04 20.24 -15.24
CA LEU A 397 10.67 21.55 -15.20
C LEU A 397 10.15 22.40 -14.04
N ALA A 398 8.89 22.26 -13.65
CA ALA A 398 8.35 22.91 -12.46
C ALA A 398 9.04 22.42 -11.16
N VAL A 399 9.41 21.14 -11.10
CA VAL A 399 10.25 20.59 -10.01
C VAL A 399 11.63 21.24 -10.02
N LEU A 400 12.31 21.28 -11.17
CA LEU A 400 13.65 21.88 -11.27
C LEU A 400 13.66 23.37 -10.91
N GLU A 401 12.61 24.12 -11.31
CA GLU A 401 12.48 25.53 -10.96
C GLU A 401 12.23 25.71 -9.45
N GLY A 402 11.41 24.87 -8.82
CA GLY A 402 11.24 24.91 -7.37
C GLY A 402 12.53 24.56 -6.62
N MET A 403 13.27 23.54 -7.08
CA MET A 403 14.59 23.20 -6.54
C MET A 403 15.59 24.34 -6.67
N ARG A 404 15.58 25.05 -7.80
CA ARG A 404 16.41 26.23 -8.02
C ARG A 404 16.13 27.35 -7.02
N HIS A 405 14.91 27.45 -6.52
CA HIS A 405 14.54 28.44 -5.51
C HIS A 405 14.76 27.96 -4.07
N GLY A 406 15.25 26.73 -3.86
CA GLY A 406 15.43 26.16 -2.53
C GLY A 406 14.09 25.88 -1.84
N GLU A 407 13.04 25.61 -2.61
CA GLU A 407 11.67 25.45 -2.09
C GLU A 407 11.46 24.12 -1.36
N THR A 408 10.44 24.11 -0.49
CA THR A 408 9.94 22.88 0.16
C THR A 408 9.18 22.01 -0.83
N HIS A 409 8.99 20.72 -0.52
CA HIS A 409 8.19 19.84 -1.37
C HIS A 409 6.72 20.28 -1.48
N GLU A 410 6.18 20.95 -0.46
CA GLU A 410 4.85 21.55 -0.51
C GLU A 410 4.79 22.67 -1.56
N GLN A 411 5.76 23.58 -1.54
CA GLN A 411 5.88 24.66 -2.52
C GLN A 411 6.10 24.12 -3.95
N ILE A 412 6.96 23.10 -4.10
CA ILE A 412 7.16 22.41 -5.38
C ILE A 412 5.84 21.79 -5.86
N SER A 413 5.05 21.18 -4.98
CA SER A 413 3.75 20.59 -5.33
C SER A 413 2.77 21.65 -5.85
N GLU A 414 2.76 22.85 -5.27
CA GLU A 414 1.97 23.98 -5.80
C GLU A 414 2.44 24.44 -7.19
N ARG A 415 3.75 24.39 -7.48
CA ARG A 415 4.27 24.67 -8.83
C ARG A 415 3.82 23.62 -9.82
N ILE A 416 3.90 22.34 -9.46
CA ILE A 416 3.42 21.25 -10.31
C ILE A 416 1.92 21.41 -10.58
N ARG A 417 1.12 21.76 -9.57
CA ARG A 417 -0.32 21.99 -9.74
C ARG A 417 -0.64 23.11 -10.75
N LYS A 418 0.23 24.11 -10.86
CA LYS A 418 0.11 25.18 -11.86
C LYS A 418 0.57 24.76 -13.25
N ALA A 419 1.51 23.82 -13.34
CA ALA A 419 2.08 23.32 -14.59
C ALA A 419 1.29 22.16 -15.22
N GLN A 420 0.61 21.35 -14.40
CA GLN A 420 -0.19 20.22 -14.88
C GLN A 420 -1.31 20.68 -15.81
N TRP A 421 -1.66 19.80 -16.75
CA TRP A 421 -2.67 20.08 -17.74
C TRP A 421 -4.07 19.82 -17.16
N ARG A 422 -5.10 20.20 -17.93
CA ARG A 422 -6.50 20.04 -17.51
C ARG A 422 -6.96 18.60 -17.73
N HIS A 423 -7.27 17.92 -16.63
CA HIS A 423 -7.84 16.56 -16.61
C HIS A 423 -9.36 16.61 -16.33
N PRO A 424 -10.16 15.62 -16.79
CA PRO A 424 -11.58 15.53 -16.45
C PRO A 424 -11.84 15.52 -14.93
N HIS A 425 -10.91 14.95 -14.16
CA HIS A 425 -10.97 14.83 -12.69
C HIS A 425 -10.55 16.10 -11.95
N GLN A 426 -10.13 17.17 -12.65
CA GLN A 426 -9.73 18.43 -12.02
C GLN A 426 -10.89 19.13 -11.27
N SER A 427 -12.14 18.73 -11.51
CA SER A 427 -13.29 19.19 -10.73
C SER A 427 -13.37 18.59 -9.32
N SER A 428 -12.62 17.53 -9.04
CA SER A 428 -12.55 16.92 -7.70
C SER A 428 -11.67 17.79 -6.77
N PRO A 429 -12.20 18.25 -5.63
CA PRO A 429 -11.41 19.01 -4.66
C PRO A 429 -10.14 18.25 -4.25
N GLY A 430 -8.98 18.91 -4.31
CA GLY A 430 -7.70 18.32 -3.92
C GLY A 430 -6.96 17.54 -5.02
N PHE A 431 -7.46 17.50 -6.25
CA PHE A 431 -6.77 16.85 -7.38
C PHE A 431 -5.37 17.43 -7.64
N VAL A 432 -4.39 16.55 -7.74
CA VAL A 432 -3.02 16.84 -8.18
C VAL A 432 -2.56 15.75 -9.13
N GLN A 433 -1.99 16.15 -10.28
CA GLN A 433 -1.51 15.19 -11.27
C GLN A 433 -0.22 14.49 -10.82
N PHE A 434 0.56 15.07 -9.92
CA PHE A 434 1.75 14.42 -9.36
C PHE A 434 1.74 14.50 -7.84
N VAL A 435 1.88 13.35 -7.22
CA VAL A 435 1.94 13.22 -5.76
C VAL A 435 3.39 13.25 -5.31
N GLY A 436 3.74 14.26 -4.51
CA GLY A 436 5.08 14.48 -3.98
C GLY A 436 5.41 13.66 -2.72
N PRO A 437 6.69 13.67 -2.29
CA PRO A 437 7.20 12.86 -1.17
C PRO A 437 6.69 13.31 0.21
N SER A 438 6.28 14.57 0.36
CA SER A 438 5.81 15.11 1.65
C SER A 438 4.31 14.92 1.90
N HIS A 439 3.56 14.24 1.02
CA HIS A 439 2.12 14.13 1.17
C HIS A 439 1.75 13.17 2.34
N PRO A 440 1.24 13.67 3.48
CA PRO A 440 1.19 12.88 4.73
C PRO A 440 0.26 11.67 4.64
N LEU A 441 -0.85 11.78 3.89
CA LEU A 441 -1.80 10.69 3.70
C LEU A 441 -1.25 9.57 2.81
N VAL A 442 -0.29 9.90 1.95
CA VAL A 442 0.32 8.94 1.01
C VAL A 442 1.45 8.23 1.74
N VAL A 443 2.28 8.94 2.50
CA VAL A 443 3.33 8.30 3.30
C VAL A 443 2.73 7.41 4.38
N ALA A 444 1.74 7.87 5.14
CA ALA A 444 1.15 7.04 6.18
C ALA A 444 0.45 5.79 5.60
N ARG A 445 -0.41 5.95 4.57
CA ARG A 445 -1.15 4.80 4.00
C ARG A 445 -0.27 3.80 3.24
N TYR A 446 0.92 4.21 2.80
CA TYR A 446 1.73 3.42 1.88
C TYR A 446 3.14 3.08 2.37
N SER A 447 3.57 3.61 3.51
CA SER A 447 4.75 3.11 4.20
C SER A 447 4.47 1.71 4.73
N ASP A 448 5.44 0.82 4.53
CA ASP A 448 5.51 -0.55 5.05
C ASP A 448 6.99 -0.77 5.40
N VAL A 449 7.38 -0.22 6.56
CA VAL A 449 8.78 -0.06 6.97
C VAL A 449 9.46 -1.41 7.17
N ASN A 450 8.76 -2.43 7.67
CA ASN A 450 9.27 -3.80 7.80
C ASN A 450 9.05 -4.65 6.53
N GLN A 451 8.26 -4.22 5.55
CA GLN A 451 8.07 -4.94 4.28
C GLN A 451 7.38 -6.30 4.44
N ASP A 452 6.42 -6.39 5.37
CA ASP A 452 5.63 -7.60 5.59
C ASP A 452 4.34 -7.63 4.73
N GLY A 453 4.14 -6.59 3.91
CA GLY A 453 2.97 -6.47 3.06
C GLY A 453 1.75 -5.88 3.78
N ARG A 454 1.94 -5.28 4.96
CA ARG A 454 0.93 -4.51 5.67
C ARG A 454 1.44 -3.07 5.84
N ALA A 455 0.66 -2.09 5.42
CA ALA A 455 1.10 -0.70 5.58
C ALA A 455 1.15 -0.31 7.07
N ASP A 456 2.17 0.46 7.48
CA ASP A 456 2.44 0.91 8.85
C ASP A 456 1.24 1.59 9.52
N TYR A 457 0.44 2.33 8.74
CA TYR A 457 -0.78 2.96 9.25
C TYR A 457 -1.81 1.95 9.76
N TYR A 458 -1.80 0.73 9.20
CA TYR A 458 -2.63 -0.38 9.62
C TYR A 458 -1.86 -1.43 10.42
N ASP A 459 -0.53 -1.36 10.44
CA ASP A 459 0.32 -2.25 11.19
C ASP A 459 0.40 -1.81 12.65
N GLY A 460 -0.06 -2.70 13.54
CA GLY A 460 0.09 -2.48 14.97
C GLY A 460 1.48 -2.87 15.47
N PHE A 461 2.23 -3.68 14.74
CA PHE A 461 3.43 -4.37 15.21
C PHE A 461 4.49 -4.52 14.12
N LEU A 462 5.54 -3.70 14.22
CA LEU A 462 6.72 -3.79 13.38
C LEU A 462 7.57 -5.03 13.75
N ASP A 463 7.33 -6.17 13.11
CA ASP A 463 8.10 -7.41 13.33
C ASP A 463 9.47 -7.33 12.63
N PHE A 464 10.56 -7.52 13.39
CA PHE A 464 11.93 -7.52 12.87
C PHE A 464 12.43 -8.93 12.50
N HIS A 465 11.72 -9.99 12.86
CA HIS A 465 12.09 -11.38 12.53
C HIS A 465 11.38 -11.85 11.27
N LEU A 466 11.69 -11.19 10.17
CA LEU A 466 11.09 -11.46 8.88
C LEU A 466 11.81 -12.59 8.14
N THR A 467 11.06 -13.27 7.28
CA THR A 467 11.55 -14.33 6.40
C THR A 467 11.08 -14.04 4.98
N GLU A 468 12.06 -13.80 4.11
CA GLU A 468 11.79 -13.61 2.69
C GLU A 468 11.30 -14.92 2.06
N ILE A 469 10.08 -14.90 1.53
CA ILE A 469 9.52 -16.05 0.80
C ILE A 469 9.58 -15.76 -0.70
N ALA A 470 10.28 -16.62 -1.44
CA ALA A 470 10.40 -16.55 -2.88
C ALA A 470 9.15 -17.08 -3.60
N GLU A 471 8.93 -16.62 -4.84
CA GLU A 471 7.85 -17.14 -5.68
C GLU A 471 8.18 -18.52 -6.26
N ASP A 472 7.17 -19.40 -6.27
CA ASP A 472 7.14 -20.66 -7.00
C ASP A 472 5.90 -20.66 -7.91
N VAL A 473 6.12 -20.24 -9.16
CA VAL A 473 5.06 -20.08 -10.16
C VAL A 473 4.32 -21.40 -10.40
N HIS A 474 5.03 -22.53 -10.43
CA HIS A 474 4.45 -23.83 -10.76
C HIS A 474 3.58 -24.39 -9.65
N ALA A 475 3.91 -24.10 -8.40
CA ALA A 475 3.18 -24.55 -7.23
C ALA A 475 2.25 -23.49 -6.63
N SER A 476 1.82 -22.51 -7.42
CA SER A 476 1.08 -21.33 -6.92
C SER A 476 -0.26 -21.64 -6.24
N LEU A 477 -0.81 -22.84 -6.41
CA LEU A 477 -2.04 -23.29 -5.75
C LEU A 477 -1.83 -24.47 -4.78
N GLU A 478 -0.58 -24.90 -4.58
CA GLU A 478 -0.25 -25.93 -3.61
C GLU A 478 -0.04 -25.29 -2.23
N ALA A 479 -0.92 -25.58 -1.28
CA ALA A 479 -0.79 -25.06 0.08
C ALA A 479 0.44 -25.66 0.78
N ARG A 480 1.32 -24.81 1.31
CA ARG A 480 2.56 -25.20 2.01
C ARG A 480 2.73 -24.35 3.25
N ASP A 481 3.02 -24.96 4.40
CA ASP A 481 3.34 -24.18 5.60
C ASP A 481 4.63 -23.38 5.34
N PRO A 482 4.61 -22.03 5.44
CA PRO A 482 5.80 -21.22 5.23
C PRO A 482 6.86 -21.42 6.34
N GLY A 483 6.53 -22.13 7.42
CA GLY A 483 7.42 -22.38 8.56
C GLY A 483 7.59 -21.17 9.48
N VAL A 484 6.85 -20.09 9.21
CA VAL A 484 6.89 -18.81 9.94
C VAL A 484 5.48 -18.28 10.16
N LEU A 485 5.32 -17.34 11.09
CA LEU A 485 4.04 -16.72 11.37
C LEU A 485 3.65 -15.71 10.29
N VAL A 486 2.38 -15.32 10.25
CA VAL A 486 1.84 -14.49 9.16
C VAL A 486 2.50 -13.11 9.08
N SER A 487 2.83 -12.52 10.23
CA SER A 487 3.56 -11.23 10.37
C SER A 487 5.04 -11.31 9.99
N GLN A 488 5.57 -12.53 9.82
CA GLN A 488 6.97 -12.74 9.49
C GLN A 488 7.19 -12.97 7.99
N VAL A 489 6.12 -13.06 7.19
CA VAL A 489 6.23 -13.27 5.75
C VAL A 489 6.64 -11.96 5.08
N SER A 490 7.78 -11.94 4.38
CA SER A 490 8.28 -10.76 3.66
C SER A 490 8.85 -11.12 2.28
N GLY A 491 9.57 -10.19 1.65
CA GLY A 491 10.26 -10.40 0.37
C GLY A 491 9.30 -10.40 -0.82
N GLU A 492 9.52 -11.31 -1.78
CA GLU A 492 8.70 -11.41 -2.99
C GLU A 492 7.24 -11.73 -2.68
N ALA A 493 6.97 -12.45 -1.58
CA ALA A 493 5.61 -12.70 -1.13
C ALA A 493 4.85 -11.39 -0.83
N ALA A 494 5.41 -10.54 0.05
CA ALA A 494 4.84 -9.24 0.41
C ALA A 494 4.78 -8.28 -0.78
N HIS A 495 5.80 -8.33 -1.66
CA HIS A 495 5.78 -7.60 -2.92
C HIS A 495 4.59 -7.99 -3.81
N GLY A 496 4.36 -9.30 -3.97
CA GLY A 496 3.24 -9.81 -4.76
C GLY A 496 1.86 -9.48 -4.17
N LEU A 497 1.73 -9.32 -2.86
CA LEU A 497 0.47 -8.88 -2.25
C LEU A 497 0.19 -7.39 -2.50
N SER A 498 1.21 -6.54 -2.36
CA SER A 498 1.09 -5.12 -2.70
C SER A 498 0.81 -4.92 -4.19
N TRP A 499 1.38 -5.78 -5.04
CA TRP A 499 1.02 -5.86 -6.46
C TRP A 499 -0.46 -6.15 -6.67
N ALA A 500 -1.03 -7.09 -5.92
CA ALA A 500 -2.44 -7.46 -6.03
C ALA A 500 -3.36 -6.28 -5.65
N ALA A 501 -3.06 -5.60 -4.53
CA ALA A 501 -3.80 -4.41 -4.10
C ALA A 501 -3.75 -3.28 -5.14
N GLY A 502 -2.55 -3.01 -5.66
CA GLY A 502 -2.39 -2.05 -6.74
C GLY A 502 -3.17 -2.44 -8.01
N SER A 503 -3.12 -3.70 -8.38
CA SER A 503 -3.85 -4.19 -9.56
C SER A 503 -5.36 -4.03 -9.44
N LEU A 504 -5.92 -4.20 -8.24
CA LEU A 504 -7.32 -3.95 -7.95
C LEU A 504 -7.72 -2.47 -8.10
N ASN A 505 -6.88 -1.56 -7.63
CA ASN A 505 -7.09 -0.12 -7.83
C ASN A 505 -7.15 0.25 -9.33
N ARG A 506 -6.29 -0.37 -10.17
CA ARG A 506 -6.35 -0.19 -11.63
C ARG A 506 -7.65 -0.74 -12.23
N VAL A 507 -8.10 -1.90 -11.76
CA VAL A 507 -9.36 -2.50 -12.24
C VAL A 507 -10.53 -1.57 -11.92
N ALA A 508 -10.62 -1.05 -10.70
CA ALA A 508 -11.68 -0.13 -10.30
C ALA A 508 -11.68 1.17 -11.13
N GLN A 509 -10.50 1.68 -11.47
CA GLN A 509 -10.35 2.92 -12.24
C GLN A 509 -10.63 2.75 -13.75
N TYR A 510 -10.19 1.62 -14.34
CA TYR A 510 -10.14 1.43 -15.80
C TYR A 510 -11.08 0.30 -16.28
N SER A 511 -12.09 -0.04 -15.49
CA SER A 511 -13.16 -0.95 -15.91
C SER A 511 -14.52 -0.28 -15.79
N GLU A 512 -15.22 -0.16 -16.91
CA GLU A 512 -16.64 0.27 -16.91
C GLU A 512 -17.53 -0.70 -16.11
N LEU A 513 -17.12 -1.97 -15.97
CA LEU A 513 -17.84 -2.95 -15.14
C LEU A 513 -17.70 -2.68 -13.64
N TRP A 514 -16.72 -1.89 -13.23
CA TRP A 514 -16.45 -1.51 -11.84
C TRP A 514 -16.84 -0.07 -11.53
N VAL A 515 -17.48 0.65 -12.46
CA VAL A 515 -17.79 2.08 -12.32
C VAL A 515 -18.63 2.43 -11.09
N GLY A 516 -19.41 1.47 -10.57
CA GLY A 516 -20.18 1.64 -9.34
C GLY A 516 -19.33 1.57 -8.07
N LEU A 517 -18.07 1.11 -8.18
CA LEU A 517 -17.13 1.06 -7.07
C LEU A 517 -16.40 2.41 -6.95
N PRO A 518 -16.41 3.03 -5.77
CA PRO A 518 -15.57 4.16 -5.43
C PRO A 518 -14.09 3.91 -5.72
N GLY A 519 -13.36 4.93 -6.17
CA GLY A 519 -11.99 4.80 -6.69
C GLY A 519 -11.67 5.71 -7.88
N LEU A 520 -12.53 6.69 -8.16
CA LEU A 520 -12.42 7.61 -9.30
C LEU A 520 -11.49 8.81 -9.02
N SER A 521 -10.95 8.93 -7.80
CA SER A 521 -10.02 9.98 -7.36
C SER A 521 -8.89 9.37 -6.50
N GLU A 522 -7.67 9.92 -6.57
CA GLU A 522 -6.49 9.29 -5.91
C GLU A 522 -6.33 9.60 -4.43
N LEU A 523 -7.07 10.58 -3.91
CA LEU A 523 -7.23 10.70 -2.46
C LEU A 523 -8.00 9.51 -1.90
N PHE A 524 -8.59 8.71 -2.79
CA PHE A 524 -9.46 7.59 -2.49
C PHE A 524 -9.13 6.33 -3.33
N TYR A 525 -7.93 5.75 -3.13
CA TYR A 525 -7.73 4.34 -3.47
C TYR A 525 -8.35 3.46 -2.39
N PRO A 526 -9.39 2.67 -2.71
CA PRO A 526 -9.99 1.82 -1.70
C PRO A 526 -9.08 0.64 -1.33
N PHE A 527 -8.34 0.07 -2.29
CA PHE A 527 -7.60 -1.17 -2.05
C PHE A 527 -6.19 -0.92 -1.52
N HIS A 528 -5.85 -1.54 -0.41
CA HIS A 528 -4.50 -1.56 0.14
C HIS A 528 -4.12 -2.96 0.63
N SER A 529 -2.82 -3.23 0.69
CA SER A 529 -2.27 -4.49 1.17
C SER A 529 -2.56 -4.63 2.68
N GLY A 530 -3.24 -5.71 3.07
CA GLY A 530 -3.62 -5.97 4.46
C GLY A 530 -2.73 -7.01 5.17
N GLY A 531 -1.70 -7.51 4.49
CA GLY A 531 -0.84 -8.58 4.99
C GLY A 531 -1.39 -9.99 4.77
N PHE A 532 -0.71 -10.96 5.40
CA PHE A 532 -1.07 -12.38 5.31
C PHE A 532 -1.98 -12.83 6.45
N TYR A 533 -2.73 -13.89 6.20
CA TYR A 533 -3.50 -14.60 7.24
C TYR A 533 -3.28 -16.11 7.17
N SER A 534 -3.80 -16.85 8.15
CA SER A 534 -3.84 -18.31 8.10
C SER A 534 -5.04 -18.83 8.88
N HIS A 535 -5.32 -20.13 8.82
CA HIS A 535 -6.25 -20.77 9.75
C HIS A 535 -5.82 -20.64 11.24
N ARG A 536 -4.54 -20.38 11.52
CA ARG A 536 -4.00 -20.15 12.88
C ARG A 536 -4.19 -18.71 13.35
N GLU A 537 -4.15 -17.77 12.40
CA GLU A 537 -4.33 -16.33 12.59
C GLU A 537 -5.31 -15.81 11.52
N PRO A 538 -6.60 -16.17 11.62
CA PRO A 538 -7.56 -15.85 10.56
C PRO A 538 -8.01 -14.39 10.68
N PRO A 539 -8.44 -13.77 9.56
CA PRO A 539 -8.87 -12.39 9.60
C PRO A 539 -10.25 -12.29 10.25
N GLU A 540 -10.34 -11.51 11.32
CA GLU A 540 -11.60 -11.21 12.00
C GLU A 540 -12.39 -10.11 11.24
N ASP A 541 -13.69 -9.98 11.51
CA ASP A 541 -14.54 -8.89 10.98
C ASP A 541 -14.59 -8.75 9.44
N VAL A 542 -14.50 -9.86 8.69
CA VAL A 542 -14.68 -9.85 7.23
C VAL A 542 -16.18 -9.86 6.90
N PRO A 543 -16.77 -8.79 6.33
CA PRO A 543 -18.20 -8.81 6.03
C PRO A 543 -18.51 -9.73 4.85
N THR A 544 -19.60 -10.47 4.97
CA THR A 544 -20.04 -11.47 3.98
C THR A 544 -21.28 -11.02 3.21
N GLY A 545 -22.07 -10.08 3.73
CA GLY A 545 -23.28 -9.59 3.08
C GLY A 545 -24.23 -10.75 2.75
N THR A 546 -24.61 -10.84 1.47
CA THR A 546 -25.48 -11.90 0.92
C THR A 546 -24.73 -13.14 0.44
N ALA A 547 -23.41 -13.24 0.68
CA ALA A 547 -22.60 -14.38 0.24
C ALA A 547 -23.08 -15.70 0.84
N PRO A 548 -22.94 -16.84 0.11
CA PRO A 548 -23.14 -18.16 0.70
C PRO A 548 -22.11 -18.40 1.83
N PRO A 549 -22.42 -19.25 2.83
CA PRO A 549 -21.46 -19.61 3.87
C PRO A 549 -20.17 -20.21 3.29
N GLN A 550 -19.02 -19.70 3.72
CA GLN A 550 -17.68 -20.15 3.31
C GLN A 550 -16.73 -20.19 4.52
N ASP A 551 -15.82 -21.16 4.52
CA ASP A 551 -14.70 -21.25 5.48
C ASP A 551 -13.64 -20.18 5.11
N LEU A 552 -13.85 -18.93 5.53
CA LEU A 552 -12.99 -17.80 5.11
C LEU A 552 -11.52 -18.00 5.53
N ASP A 553 -11.27 -18.68 6.66
CA ASP A 553 -9.93 -19.02 7.16
C ASP A 553 -9.15 -19.97 6.23
N LYS A 554 -9.84 -20.66 5.32
CA LYS A 554 -9.26 -21.58 4.34
C LYS A 554 -9.27 -21.05 2.92
N LEU A 555 -9.87 -19.88 2.68
CA LEU A 555 -9.81 -19.29 1.35
C LEU A 555 -8.35 -18.91 1.03
N PRO A 556 -7.95 -18.91 -0.25
CA PRO A 556 -6.59 -18.51 -0.63
C PRO A 556 -6.38 -16.99 -0.59
N ALA A 557 -7.45 -16.20 -0.78
CA ALA A 557 -7.45 -14.75 -0.78
C ALA A 557 -8.75 -14.21 -0.20
N LEU A 558 -8.68 -13.03 0.42
CA LEU A 558 -9.81 -12.31 0.97
C LEU A 558 -9.63 -10.82 0.72
N VAL A 559 -10.70 -10.13 0.38
CA VAL A 559 -10.73 -8.68 0.29
C VAL A 559 -11.74 -8.16 1.30
N ARG A 560 -11.25 -7.56 2.39
CA ARG A 560 -12.09 -7.09 3.50
C ARG A 560 -12.50 -5.65 3.24
N PHE A 561 -13.76 -5.42 2.84
CA PHE A 561 -14.35 -4.08 2.75
C PHE A 561 -14.74 -3.58 4.14
N LEU A 562 -14.39 -2.34 4.44
CA LEU A 562 -14.51 -1.75 5.78
C LEU A 562 -15.25 -0.43 5.67
N PRO A 563 -16.35 -0.24 6.39
CA PRO A 563 -17.08 1.03 6.39
C PRO A 563 -16.18 2.19 6.83
N ALA A 564 -16.22 3.27 6.07
CA ALA A 564 -15.46 4.50 6.30
C ALA A 564 -16.32 5.66 5.75
N PRO A 565 -17.33 6.15 6.50
CA PRO A 565 -18.27 7.15 5.99
C PRO A 565 -17.62 8.49 5.63
N GLU A 566 -16.46 8.78 6.20
CA GLU A 566 -15.67 9.99 5.97
C GLU A 566 -14.85 9.98 4.68
N VAL A 567 -14.68 8.82 4.04
CA VAL A 567 -13.96 8.71 2.76
C VAL A 567 -14.95 8.64 1.60
N GLU A 568 -14.53 9.13 0.42
CA GLU A 568 -15.33 9.03 -0.81
C GLU A 568 -15.79 7.58 -1.00
N GLY A 569 -17.07 7.35 -1.29
CA GLY A 569 -17.58 5.98 -1.45
C GLY A 569 -17.90 5.19 -0.19
N GLY A 570 -17.54 5.68 1.00
CA GLY A 570 -18.00 5.13 2.27
C GLY A 570 -17.27 3.87 2.76
N PHE A 571 -16.13 3.49 2.17
CA PHE A 571 -15.36 2.33 2.61
C PHE A 571 -13.86 2.41 2.29
N VAL A 572 -13.06 1.55 2.93
CA VAL A 572 -11.72 1.14 2.46
C VAL A 572 -11.68 -0.39 2.34
N ALA A 573 -10.74 -0.94 1.57
CA ALA A 573 -10.68 -2.37 1.28
C ALA A 573 -9.26 -2.93 1.50
N GLU A 574 -9.15 -3.92 2.37
CA GLU A 574 -7.89 -4.61 2.69
C GLU A 574 -7.76 -5.88 1.85
N VAL A 575 -6.65 -6.02 1.13
CA VAL A 575 -6.32 -7.18 0.30
C VAL A 575 -5.44 -8.12 1.10
N LEU A 576 -5.99 -9.28 1.44
CA LEU A 576 -5.40 -10.28 2.31
C LEU A 576 -5.12 -11.56 1.52
N PHE A 577 -4.02 -12.24 1.83
CA PHE A 577 -3.65 -13.50 1.18
C PHE A 577 -3.27 -14.56 2.21
N HIS A 578 -3.61 -15.81 1.92
CA HIS A 578 -3.31 -16.87 2.86
C HIS A 578 -1.81 -17.20 2.82
N SER A 579 -1.16 -17.19 3.99
CA SER A 579 0.29 -17.42 4.18
C SER A 579 0.78 -18.76 3.63
N PHE A 580 -0.06 -19.79 3.63
CA PHE A 580 0.25 -21.09 3.01
C PHE A 580 0.36 -21.04 1.46
N LEU A 581 0.03 -19.91 0.85
CA LEU A 581 0.29 -19.61 -0.55
C LEU A 581 1.17 -18.35 -0.68
N SER A 582 1.94 -18.00 0.35
CA SER A 582 2.88 -16.87 0.30
C SER A 582 3.86 -16.99 -0.87
N HIS A 583 4.26 -18.21 -1.22
CA HIS A 583 5.09 -18.53 -2.40
C HIS A 583 4.37 -18.40 -3.75
N ALA A 584 3.06 -18.19 -3.80
CA ALA A 584 2.35 -18.10 -5.09
C ALA A 584 2.88 -16.93 -5.93
N ALA A 585 2.88 -17.08 -7.26
CA ALA A 585 3.24 -15.98 -8.15
C ALA A 585 2.34 -14.75 -7.90
N LYS A 586 2.91 -13.55 -7.96
CA LYS A 586 2.17 -12.29 -7.83
C LYS A 586 0.99 -12.16 -8.78
N GLU A 587 1.08 -12.73 -9.99
CA GLU A 587 -0.04 -12.76 -10.93
C GLU A 587 -1.20 -13.61 -10.35
N VAL A 588 -0.93 -14.77 -9.75
CA VAL A 588 -1.97 -15.58 -9.09
C VAL A 588 -2.55 -14.83 -7.91
N LYS A 589 -1.71 -14.18 -7.07
CA LYS A 589 -2.20 -13.33 -5.97
C LYS A 589 -3.17 -12.28 -6.49
N SER A 590 -2.78 -11.55 -7.54
CA SER A 590 -3.61 -10.52 -8.18
C SER A 590 -4.94 -11.08 -8.70
N LEU A 591 -4.93 -12.26 -9.33
CA LEU A 591 -6.12 -12.88 -9.91
C LEU A 591 -7.10 -13.36 -8.84
N LEU A 592 -6.61 -14.04 -7.80
CA LEU A 592 -7.47 -14.55 -6.73
C LEU A 592 -8.03 -13.42 -5.87
N CYS A 593 -7.23 -12.39 -5.55
CA CYS A 593 -7.71 -11.19 -4.86
C CYS A 593 -8.76 -10.44 -5.70
N ALA A 594 -8.57 -10.31 -7.01
CA ALA A 594 -9.54 -9.69 -7.91
C ALA A 594 -10.87 -10.44 -7.95
N ALA A 595 -10.82 -11.77 -7.91
CA ALA A 595 -12.00 -12.60 -7.87
C ALA A 595 -12.80 -12.42 -6.58
N ASP A 596 -12.14 -12.44 -5.41
CA ASP A 596 -12.82 -12.19 -4.13
C ASP A 596 -13.38 -10.77 -4.06
N ALA A 597 -12.61 -9.75 -4.47
CA ALA A 597 -13.04 -8.36 -4.47
C ALA A 597 -14.33 -8.14 -5.27
N LEU A 598 -14.41 -8.66 -6.50
CA LEU A 598 -15.58 -8.48 -7.36
C LEU A 598 -16.81 -9.15 -6.74
N ARG A 599 -16.66 -10.42 -6.32
CA ARG A 599 -17.77 -11.18 -5.75
C ARG A 599 -18.26 -10.53 -4.47
N ARG A 600 -17.35 -10.13 -3.59
CA ARG A 600 -17.70 -9.55 -2.30
C ARG A 600 -18.27 -8.15 -2.42
N ALA A 601 -17.77 -7.33 -3.35
CA ALA A 601 -18.36 -6.01 -3.63
C ALA A 601 -19.83 -6.13 -4.06
N LEU A 602 -20.17 -7.14 -4.88
CA LEU A 602 -21.55 -7.46 -5.25
C LEU A 602 -22.35 -7.97 -4.04
N ASP A 603 -21.80 -8.90 -3.26
CA ASP A 603 -22.52 -9.49 -2.12
C ASP A 603 -22.83 -8.48 -1.00
N LEU A 604 -21.98 -7.47 -0.86
CA LEU A 604 -22.13 -6.35 0.07
C LEU A 604 -22.95 -5.18 -0.49
N GLY A 605 -23.23 -5.18 -1.80
CA GLY A 605 -23.96 -4.11 -2.48
C GLY A 605 -23.13 -2.85 -2.75
N TYR A 606 -21.81 -2.88 -2.57
CA TYR A 606 -20.91 -1.79 -2.99
C TYR A 606 -20.81 -1.68 -4.50
N LEU A 607 -20.92 -2.80 -5.21
CA LEU A 607 -21.10 -2.84 -6.66
C LEU A 607 -22.55 -3.27 -6.96
N PRO A 608 -23.36 -2.46 -7.65
CA PRO A 608 -24.76 -2.79 -7.89
C PRO A 608 -24.87 -3.98 -8.86
N ALA A 609 -25.70 -4.96 -8.50
CA ALA A 609 -26.05 -6.09 -9.36
C ALA A 609 -27.12 -5.70 -10.39
N GLU A 610 -26.80 -4.71 -11.23
CA GLU A 610 -27.70 -4.15 -12.23
C GLU A 610 -27.11 -4.23 -13.64
N GLY A 611 -27.97 -4.04 -14.65
CA GLY A 611 -27.57 -4.05 -16.06
C GLY A 611 -26.77 -5.31 -16.43
N PRO A 612 -25.54 -5.17 -16.95
CA PRO A 612 -24.69 -6.32 -17.31
C PRO A 612 -24.34 -7.27 -16.15
N LEU A 613 -24.42 -6.80 -14.90
CA LEU A 613 -24.10 -7.59 -13.69
C LEU A 613 -25.33 -8.17 -12.99
N ALA A 614 -26.53 -8.01 -13.56
CA ALA A 614 -27.77 -8.47 -12.94
C ALA A 614 -27.94 -10.00 -12.89
N SER A 615 -27.18 -10.75 -13.69
CA SER A 615 -27.28 -12.21 -13.77
C SER A 615 -25.99 -12.92 -13.32
N PRO A 616 -26.07 -14.18 -12.83
CA PRO A 616 -24.88 -14.97 -12.52
C PRO A 616 -23.89 -15.09 -13.69
N ALA A 617 -24.41 -15.28 -14.91
CA ALA A 617 -23.59 -15.33 -16.13
C ALA A 617 -22.89 -14.00 -16.40
N GLY A 618 -23.58 -12.87 -16.21
CA GLY A 618 -23.01 -11.52 -16.30
C GLY A 618 -21.87 -11.31 -15.31
N GLN A 619 -22.10 -11.63 -14.04
CA GLN A 619 -21.09 -11.49 -12.98
C GLN A 619 -19.85 -12.35 -13.22
N ARG A 620 -20.03 -13.62 -13.62
CA ARG A 620 -18.91 -14.53 -13.92
C ARG A 620 -18.21 -14.18 -15.24
N GLY A 621 -18.93 -13.63 -16.22
CA GLY A 621 -18.33 -13.08 -17.44
C GLY A 621 -17.49 -11.83 -17.17
N ALA A 622 -17.97 -10.94 -16.30
CA ALA A 622 -17.22 -9.77 -15.84
C ALA A 622 -15.92 -10.18 -15.11
N LEU A 623 -16.00 -11.25 -14.30
CA LEU A 623 -14.83 -11.85 -13.68
C LEU A 623 -13.82 -12.33 -14.74
N LEU A 624 -14.24 -13.09 -15.76
CA LEU A 624 -13.35 -13.54 -16.83
C LEU A 624 -12.65 -12.38 -17.56
N LEU A 625 -13.37 -11.30 -17.87
CA LEU A 625 -12.79 -10.10 -18.50
C LEU A 625 -11.75 -9.43 -17.60
N THR A 626 -12.07 -9.28 -16.32
CA THR A 626 -11.16 -8.71 -15.30
C THR A 626 -9.87 -9.52 -15.22
N LEU A 627 -9.99 -10.85 -15.06
CA LEU A 627 -8.86 -11.78 -14.97
C LEU A 627 -8.00 -11.78 -16.24
N ALA A 628 -8.64 -11.73 -17.42
CA ALA A 628 -7.92 -11.68 -18.69
C ALA A 628 -7.13 -10.37 -18.85
N GLY A 629 -7.73 -9.23 -18.47
CA GLY A 629 -7.06 -7.92 -18.49
C GLY A 629 -5.89 -7.84 -17.51
N LEU A 630 -6.01 -8.46 -16.32
CA LEU A 630 -4.91 -8.54 -15.34
C LEU A 630 -3.71 -9.36 -15.85
N LEU A 631 -3.93 -10.27 -16.80
CA LEU A 631 -2.88 -11.05 -17.46
C LEU A 631 -2.32 -10.41 -18.74
N GLU A 632 -2.65 -9.16 -19.04
CA GLU A 632 -1.98 -8.36 -20.09
C GLU A 632 -0.61 -7.84 -19.62
N VAL A 633 0.19 -8.76 -19.08
CA VAL A 633 1.57 -8.56 -18.64
C VAL A 633 2.53 -9.17 -19.68
N PRO A 634 3.74 -8.61 -19.85
CA PRO A 634 4.64 -9.03 -20.91
C PRO A 634 5.42 -10.31 -20.51
N ALA A 635 4.72 -11.43 -20.49
CA ALA A 635 5.24 -12.77 -20.20
C ALA A 635 5.05 -13.75 -21.38
N ALA A 636 5.72 -14.91 -21.31
CA ALA A 636 5.58 -15.94 -22.33
C ALA A 636 4.16 -16.53 -22.32
N GLN A 637 3.61 -16.83 -23.51
CA GLN A 637 2.20 -17.23 -23.64
C GLN A 637 1.87 -18.51 -22.84
N ASN A 638 2.78 -19.48 -22.80
CA ASN A 638 2.64 -20.71 -22.02
C ASN A 638 2.53 -20.44 -20.50
N VAL A 639 3.27 -19.44 -19.99
CA VAL A 639 3.17 -19.03 -18.59
C VAL A 639 1.80 -18.42 -18.32
N LEU A 640 1.36 -17.51 -19.18
CA LEU A 640 0.06 -16.85 -19.03
C LEU A 640 -1.12 -17.84 -19.13
N ASP A 641 -1.02 -18.83 -20.02
CA ASP A 641 -2.06 -19.85 -20.17
C ASP A 641 -2.08 -20.82 -18.98
N GLY A 642 -0.91 -21.12 -18.39
CA GLY A 642 -0.81 -21.88 -17.14
C GLY A 642 -1.42 -21.15 -15.94
N LEU A 643 -1.08 -19.87 -15.76
CA LEU A 643 -1.68 -18.98 -14.76
C LEU A 643 -3.19 -18.91 -14.89
N TRP A 644 -3.68 -18.72 -16.12
CA TRP A 644 -5.10 -18.68 -16.43
C TRP A 644 -5.82 -19.98 -16.06
N SER A 645 -5.29 -21.14 -16.46
CA SER A 645 -5.88 -22.45 -16.15
C SER A 645 -5.93 -22.73 -14.64
N MET A 646 -4.86 -22.40 -13.92
CA MET A 646 -4.81 -22.48 -12.45
C MET A 646 -5.92 -21.64 -11.82
N THR A 647 -6.05 -20.37 -12.23
CA THR A 647 -7.07 -19.46 -11.71
C THR A 647 -8.49 -19.93 -11.99
N LEU A 648 -8.79 -20.42 -13.21
CA LEU A 648 -10.13 -20.96 -13.52
C LEU A 648 -10.49 -22.13 -12.60
N THR A 649 -9.52 -23.02 -12.34
CA THR A 649 -9.69 -24.16 -11.42
C THR A 649 -9.96 -23.69 -10.00
N ALA A 650 -9.19 -22.72 -9.49
CA ALA A 650 -9.37 -22.16 -8.15
C ALA A 650 -10.73 -21.47 -7.94
N LEU A 651 -11.40 -21.11 -9.02
CA LEU A 651 -12.69 -20.42 -9.04
C LEU A 651 -13.86 -21.30 -9.47
N ALA A 652 -13.62 -22.59 -9.72
CA ALA A 652 -14.60 -23.51 -10.30
C ALA A 652 -15.27 -22.95 -11.57
N LEU A 653 -14.52 -22.20 -12.39
CA LEU A 653 -14.99 -21.66 -13.66
C LEU A 653 -14.77 -22.67 -14.80
N PRO A 654 -15.60 -22.65 -15.86
CA PRO A 654 -15.40 -23.47 -17.06
C PRO A 654 -14.01 -23.24 -17.68
N GLU A 655 -13.42 -24.30 -18.24
CA GLU A 655 -12.19 -24.22 -19.04
C GLU A 655 -12.43 -23.44 -20.33
N ILE A 656 -12.27 -22.12 -20.26
CA ILE A 656 -12.41 -21.21 -21.40
C ILE A 656 -11.02 -20.72 -21.79
N SER A 657 -10.73 -20.62 -23.09
CA SER A 657 -9.47 -20.01 -23.56
C SER A 657 -9.41 -18.51 -23.23
N ARG A 658 -8.32 -18.06 -22.59
CA ARG A 658 -8.03 -16.63 -22.36
C ARG A 658 -8.07 -15.81 -23.65
N ASN A 659 -7.56 -16.37 -24.76
CA ASN A 659 -7.57 -15.70 -26.06
C ASN A 659 -8.99 -15.48 -26.60
N LEU A 660 -9.96 -16.33 -26.25
CA LEU A 660 -11.36 -16.13 -26.61
C LEU A 660 -11.91 -14.92 -25.86
N VAL A 661 -11.70 -14.87 -24.53
CA VAL A 661 -12.15 -13.77 -23.66
C VAL A 661 -11.55 -12.45 -24.12
N ARG A 662 -10.23 -12.41 -24.32
CA ARG A 662 -9.51 -11.19 -24.74
C ARG A 662 -10.01 -10.60 -26.04
N ARG A 663 -10.37 -11.44 -27.03
CA ARG A 663 -10.87 -10.96 -28.34
C ARG A 663 -12.23 -10.27 -28.26
N CYS A 664 -12.94 -10.41 -27.14
CA CYS A 664 -14.19 -9.67 -26.89
C CYS A 664 -13.94 -8.21 -26.47
N VAL A 665 -12.71 -7.86 -26.08
CA VAL A 665 -12.30 -6.47 -25.85
C VAL A 665 -11.69 -5.93 -27.14
N SER A 666 -12.42 -5.06 -27.84
CA SER A 666 -11.96 -4.53 -29.14
C SER A 666 -10.89 -3.44 -28.99
N ALA A 667 -10.19 -3.12 -30.08
CA ALA A 667 -9.25 -1.99 -30.11
C ALA A 667 -9.91 -0.65 -29.72
N ALA A 668 -11.20 -0.46 -30.04
CA ALA A 668 -11.94 0.73 -29.66
C ALA A 668 -12.26 0.78 -28.16
N GLU A 669 -12.36 -0.36 -27.49
CA GLU A 669 -12.47 -0.42 -26.01
C GLU A 669 -11.14 -0.13 -25.35
N GLN A 670 -10.07 -0.71 -25.86
CA GLN A 670 -8.72 -0.42 -25.38
C GLN A 670 -8.38 1.07 -25.51
N ALA A 671 -8.78 1.70 -26.62
CA ALA A 671 -8.62 3.15 -26.83
C ALA A 671 -9.44 4.02 -25.86
N ARG A 672 -10.47 3.45 -25.20
CA ARG A 672 -11.24 4.10 -24.12
C ARG A 672 -10.78 3.67 -22.73
N SER A 673 -9.61 3.04 -22.65
CA SER A 673 -9.04 2.50 -21.41
C SER A 673 -9.84 1.38 -20.73
N ASN A 674 -10.83 0.77 -21.42
CA ASN A 674 -11.63 -0.35 -20.89
C ASN A 674 -10.92 -1.70 -21.02
N VAL A 675 -9.67 -1.78 -20.56
CA VAL A 675 -8.80 -2.97 -20.73
C VAL A 675 -9.29 -4.15 -19.89
N PHE A 676 -9.93 -3.88 -18.76
CA PHE A 676 -10.45 -4.89 -17.83
C PHE A 676 -11.92 -5.27 -18.11
N GLY A 677 -12.52 -4.72 -19.18
CA GLY A 677 -13.87 -5.05 -19.62
C GLY A 677 -14.83 -3.85 -19.62
N SER A 678 -15.92 -4.03 -20.35
CA SER A 678 -17.04 -3.09 -20.52
C SER A 678 -18.36 -3.84 -20.59
N ALA A 679 -19.49 -3.13 -20.49
CA ALA A 679 -20.81 -3.71 -20.72
C ALA A 679 -20.89 -4.40 -22.11
N ARG A 680 -20.37 -3.74 -23.14
CA ARG A 680 -20.38 -4.24 -24.51
C ARG A 680 -19.47 -5.47 -24.70
N ALA A 681 -18.27 -5.46 -24.13
CA ALA A 681 -17.36 -6.60 -24.18
C ALA A 681 -17.96 -7.83 -23.48
N LEU A 682 -18.68 -7.60 -22.37
CA LEU A 682 -19.39 -8.64 -21.64
C LEU A 682 -20.53 -9.26 -22.46
N GLU A 683 -21.37 -8.43 -23.07
CA GLU A 683 -22.41 -8.91 -23.99
C GLU A 683 -21.82 -9.72 -25.15
N GLN A 684 -20.72 -9.24 -25.74
CA GLN A 684 -20.03 -9.92 -26.82
C GLN A 684 -19.46 -11.28 -26.35
N LEU A 685 -18.87 -11.34 -25.16
CA LEU A 685 -18.36 -12.57 -24.57
C LEU A 685 -19.46 -13.60 -24.37
N LEU A 686 -20.56 -13.22 -23.70
CA LEU A 686 -21.67 -14.14 -23.43
C LEU A 686 -22.34 -14.62 -24.71
N SER A 687 -22.55 -13.74 -25.70
CA SER A 687 -23.08 -14.12 -27.01
C SER A 687 -22.16 -15.08 -27.77
N THR A 688 -20.84 -14.82 -27.71
CA THR A 688 -19.84 -15.69 -28.35
C THR A 688 -19.82 -17.07 -27.71
N LEU A 689 -19.82 -17.15 -26.37
CA LEU A 689 -19.86 -18.42 -25.65
C LEU A 689 -21.16 -19.17 -25.93
N LYS A 690 -22.32 -18.50 -25.89
CA LYS A 690 -23.61 -19.14 -26.20
C LYS A 690 -23.62 -19.82 -27.57
N THR A 691 -22.90 -19.25 -28.54
CA THR A 691 -22.85 -19.78 -29.92
C THR A 691 -21.74 -20.81 -30.13
N ARG A 692 -20.55 -20.58 -29.57
CA ARG A 692 -19.34 -21.37 -29.84
C ARG A 692 -19.00 -22.41 -28.77
N ASP A 693 -19.45 -22.19 -27.55
CA ASP A 693 -19.24 -23.06 -26.39
C ASP A 693 -20.47 -22.99 -25.45
N PRO A 694 -21.62 -23.58 -25.87
CA PRO A 694 -22.86 -23.51 -25.10
C PRO A 694 -22.75 -24.22 -23.74
N VAL A 695 -21.81 -25.16 -23.59
CA VAL A 695 -21.56 -25.86 -22.32
C VAL A 695 -20.91 -24.92 -21.32
N ALA A 696 -19.85 -24.21 -21.72
CA ALA A 696 -19.23 -23.20 -20.85
C ALA A 696 -20.23 -22.09 -20.51
N HIS A 697 -21.03 -21.62 -21.47
CA HIS A 697 -22.09 -20.64 -21.20
C HIS A 697 -23.11 -21.16 -20.17
N ALA A 698 -23.55 -22.42 -20.29
CA ALA A 698 -24.48 -23.02 -19.33
C ALA A 698 -23.87 -23.12 -17.91
N GLN A 699 -22.58 -23.46 -17.80
CA GLN A 699 -21.87 -23.45 -16.51
C GLN A 699 -21.79 -22.05 -15.91
N LEU A 700 -21.49 -21.02 -16.73
CA LEU A 700 -21.54 -19.63 -16.27
C LEU A 700 -22.95 -19.19 -15.87
N ALA A 701 -24.00 -19.78 -16.43
CA ALA A 701 -25.39 -19.48 -16.08
C ALA A 701 -25.95 -20.34 -14.93
N SER A 702 -25.16 -21.27 -14.37
CA SER A 702 -25.58 -22.18 -13.31
C SER A 702 -26.08 -21.46 -12.05
N ASP A 703 -27.08 -22.02 -11.37
CA ASP A 703 -27.57 -21.53 -10.07
C ASP A 703 -26.64 -21.88 -8.91
N ASP A 704 -25.59 -22.68 -9.14
CA ASP A 704 -24.58 -23.01 -8.11
C ASP A 704 -23.84 -21.73 -7.64
N PRO A 705 -24.04 -21.28 -6.39
CA PRO A 705 -23.48 -20.02 -5.91
C PRO A 705 -21.96 -20.04 -5.74
N PHE A 706 -21.30 -21.21 -5.83
CA PHE A 706 -19.86 -21.37 -5.67
C PHE A 706 -19.06 -21.23 -6.98
N VAL A 707 -19.72 -21.30 -8.15
CA VAL A 707 -19.06 -21.05 -9.44
C VAL A 707 -18.64 -19.57 -9.54
N GLY A 708 -17.35 -19.33 -9.78
CA GLY A 708 -16.75 -18.00 -9.78
C GLY A 708 -16.36 -17.49 -8.39
N ARG A 709 -16.38 -18.35 -7.36
CA ARG A 709 -15.88 -18.06 -6.01
C ARG A 709 -14.65 -18.91 -5.70
N LEU A 710 -13.78 -18.37 -4.86
CA LEU A 710 -12.60 -19.07 -4.39
C LEU A 710 -12.99 -20.35 -3.64
N GLN A 711 -12.31 -21.44 -3.98
CA GLN A 711 -12.47 -22.72 -3.31
C GLN A 711 -11.60 -22.78 -2.04
N PRO A 712 -12.08 -23.40 -0.94
CA PRO A 712 -11.27 -23.63 0.24
C PRO A 712 -10.04 -24.48 -0.09
N MET A 713 -8.89 -24.06 0.44
CA MET A 713 -7.66 -24.83 0.32
C MET A 713 -7.73 -26.11 1.14
N ARG A 714 -6.94 -27.09 0.71
CA ARG A 714 -6.71 -28.33 1.44
C ARG A 714 -5.31 -28.27 2.04
N PHE A 715 -5.25 -28.36 3.36
CA PHE A 715 -3.98 -28.50 4.08
C PHE A 715 -3.63 -30.00 4.13
N GLY A 716 -2.38 -30.33 3.78
CA GLY A 716 -1.85 -31.69 3.79
C GLY A 716 -1.44 -32.18 5.16
#